data_AF-A0AAV6D7S5-F1
#
_entry.id   AF-A0AAV6D7S5-F1
#
_cell.length_a   1.000
_cell.length_b   1.000
_cell.length_c   1.000
_cell.angle_alpha   90.00
_cell.angle_beta   90.00
_cell.angle_gamma   90.00
#
_symmetry.space_group_name_H-M   'P 1'
#
loop_
_entity.id
_entity.type
_entity.pdbx_description
1 polymer ?
#
loop_
_entity_poly.entity_id
_entity_poly.type
_entity_poly.pdbx_seq_one_letter_code
_entity_poly.pdbx_strand_id
1 'polypeptide(L)'
;MTNSFEKSPVRFRLFVSMVYVVATPMLAMLCASTGQAETILIKANTATMNLAADWTPNGVPTNANIGKFDGAISSGNEGSLALGGNVTLAGLVFSNNLNGPVSIAASVNTLTLDSSMIAGGTGIDMSIANQNVTNNSPLTLKGFQAWNVISGKALTLGGALTHTGAGVDFSSFAGKLGTLANVNGILGPWATIGSGTSLKYATNNAGVAIGSYTGGTALPTTGGSATANYTLSTAQTETAAITGNTLQYTGNAQTLALGAAGTSTLTLNGLMNSGTGALTIGADGNTNIVIGGANNELVIAGNTNGITIFSAITNNPAGASSVTYNGLGTLTLGAGTTSGVNSTTENSSSFTGDFVINSGIVSVKKEVSLNSLGAGQNLTTSALGSPAVARNVIINNGAILSIDISNPFGPGATSKSNPGYPQFTIVVNNGGMFRTTTGNATIGPLVLNGGTVSITSPNKATFAPLGLENDVTVGGSSPSFITASAGGGFNLTVTNTQVRIFNVADATGDANVDLTVSAVMDDNTSPAGASSFIKAGVGTMLLAATNIYSGVTTISAGTLIAGTNSPSGAVGAFGNASSAIVLGDANTTANNSSPALLAGGAFTIGRAITVAAQPSTGTYTIGGYTDNNSTFSGLITINTNLTVSQAANAGANTLTISGGITGGNAGSKTITFAGPGNALIASTAISDGGGTVAVNVTGGKNTFAVPNTYSGSTTIISNVLALTGSGSISNSGSIGINAGGTFDVSGL
;
A
#
# COMPACT_ATOMS: atom_id res chain seq x y z
N MET A 1 -43.88 13.38 -64.77
CA MET A 1 -44.44 14.73 -64.60
C MET A 1 -44.68 14.92 -63.11
N THR A 2 -44.13 15.86 -62.36
CA THR A 2 -43.26 17.02 -62.60
C THR A 2 -42.74 17.45 -61.22
N ASN A 3 -41.51 17.99 -61.20
CA ASN A 3 -40.73 18.51 -60.07
C ASN A 3 -41.51 19.39 -59.05
N SER A 4 -41.08 19.42 -57.78
CA SER A 4 -40.20 20.52 -57.29
C SER A 4 -39.71 20.31 -55.85
N PHE A 5 -38.42 20.59 -55.64
CA PHE A 5 -37.72 20.77 -54.36
C PHE A 5 -38.02 22.16 -53.78
N GLU A 6 -38.09 22.30 -52.45
CA GLU A 6 -37.33 23.32 -51.69
C GLU A 6 -37.42 23.19 -50.15
N LYS A 7 -36.23 23.24 -49.52
CA LYS A 7 -35.81 23.83 -48.21
C LYS A 7 -36.32 23.32 -46.83
N SER A 8 -35.33 22.80 -46.07
CA SER A 8 -35.19 22.48 -44.62
C SER A 8 -35.22 23.74 -43.69
N PRO A 9 -35.20 23.68 -42.32
CA PRO A 9 -35.30 22.56 -41.36
C PRO A 9 -36.39 22.75 -40.25
N VAL A 10 -36.91 21.64 -39.71
CA VAL A 10 -37.76 21.60 -38.50
C VAL A 10 -36.90 21.42 -37.25
N ARG A 11 -37.00 22.36 -36.29
CA ARG A 11 -36.52 22.21 -34.92
C ARG A 11 -37.55 21.40 -34.12
N PHE A 12 -37.23 20.16 -33.76
CA PHE A 12 -38.05 19.37 -32.84
C PHE A 12 -37.60 19.62 -31.39
N ARG A 13 -38.47 20.26 -30.61
CA ARG A 13 -38.38 20.33 -29.14
C ARG A 13 -38.98 19.04 -28.58
N LEU A 14 -38.18 18.24 -27.87
CA LEU A 14 -38.68 17.10 -27.10
C LEU A 14 -38.82 17.53 -25.63
N PHE A 15 -40.07 17.67 -25.17
CA PHE A 15 -40.41 17.68 -23.76
C PHE A 15 -40.36 16.24 -23.24
N VAL A 16 -39.51 15.95 -22.25
CA VAL A 16 -39.55 14.70 -21.50
C VAL A 16 -39.97 15.00 -20.06
N SER A 17 -41.04 14.30 -19.66
CA SER A 17 -41.70 14.34 -18.36
C SER A 17 -40.76 13.90 -17.24
N MET A 18 -40.71 14.69 -16.18
CA MET A 18 -40.00 14.42 -14.92
C MET A 18 -40.74 13.32 -14.15
N VAL A 19 -40.14 12.14 -14.01
CA VAL A 19 -40.49 11.15 -12.98
C VAL A 19 -39.33 11.16 -11.98
N TYR A 20 -39.62 11.59 -10.76
CA TYR A 20 -38.70 11.56 -9.62
C TYR A 20 -38.42 10.10 -9.23
N VAL A 21 -37.20 9.62 -9.49
CA VAL A 21 -36.61 8.47 -8.80
C VAL A 21 -35.40 8.99 -8.05
N VAL A 22 -35.39 8.79 -6.74
CA VAL A 22 -34.32 9.16 -5.81
C VAL A 22 -33.07 8.36 -6.17
N ALA A 23 -32.15 8.96 -6.91
CA ALA A 23 -30.84 8.40 -7.19
C ALA A 23 -29.90 8.71 -6.01
N THR A 24 -29.62 7.71 -5.17
CA THR A 24 -28.39 7.67 -4.38
C THR A 24 -27.19 7.71 -5.35
N PRO A 25 -26.17 8.55 -5.14
CA PRO A 25 -25.00 8.53 -6.01
C PRO A 25 -24.13 7.32 -5.65
N MET A 26 -24.37 6.20 -6.31
CA MET A 26 -23.36 5.16 -6.47
C MET A 26 -22.39 5.68 -7.54
N LEU A 27 -21.46 6.54 -7.11
CA LEU A 27 -20.35 6.95 -7.93
C LEU A 27 -19.52 5.68 -8.15
N ALA A 28 -19.61 5.11 -9.36
CA ALA A 28 -18.62 4.18 -9.85
C ALA A 28 -17.28 4.93 -9.81
N MET A 29 -16.55 4.74 -8.72
CA MET A 29 -15.22 5.27 -8.53
C MET A 29 -14.31 4.49 -9.48
N LEU A 30 -14.30 4.95 -10.73
CA LEU A 30 -13.24 4.66 -11.67
C LEU A 30 -11.97 5.10 -10.93
N CYS A 31 -11.20 4.12 -10.47
CA CYS A 31 -9.89 4.31 -9.87
C CYS A 31 -9.01 5.03 -10.89
N ALA A 32 -9.07 6.37 -10.89
CA ALA A 32 -7.99 7.17 -11.37
C ALA A 32 -6.91 7.05 -10.29
N SER A 33 -6.02 6.06 -10.45
CA SER A 33 -4.71 6.16 -9.82
C SER A 33 -4.09 7.44 -10.36
N THR A 34 -4.18 8.54 -9.62
CA THR A 34 -3.27 9.66 -9.82
C THR A 34 -1.91 9.11 -9.43
N GLY A 35 -1.19 8.51 -10.39
CA GLY A 35 0.21 8.18 -10.20
C GLY A 35 0.91 9.43 -9.69
N GLN A 36 1.77 9.26 -8.68
CA GLN A 36 2.60 10.35 -8.19
C GLN A 36 3.30 11.01 -9.38
N ALA A 37 3.24 12.33 -9.46
CA ALA A 37 4.08 13.06 -10.38
C ALA A 37 5.53 12.80 -9.95
N GLU A 38 6.30 12.13 -10.82
CA GLU A 38 7.71 11.86 -10.60
C GLU A 38 8.43 13.15 -10.25
N THR A 39 9.01 13.23 -9.05
CA THR A 39 9.77 14.41 -8.66
C THR A 39 11.19 14.25 -9.18
N ILE A 40 11.51 14.98 -10.24
CA ILE A 40 12.85 15.03 -10.81
C ILE A 40 13.76 15.85 -9.87
N LEU A 41 14.84 15.24 -9.42
CA LEU A 41 15.94 15.89 -8.74
C LEU A 41 17.07 16.12 -9.74
N ILE A 42 17.39 17.37 -10.05
CA ILE A 42 18.49 17.72 -10.96
C ILE A 42 19.79 17.69 -10.16
N LYS A 43 20.80 16.97 -10.66
CA LYS A 43 22.10 16.89 -10.02
C LYS A 43 22.76 18.28 -9.99
N ALA A 44 23.02 18.79 -8.79
CA ALA A 44 23.75 20.04 -8.60
C ALA A 44 25.24 19.87 -8.92
N ASN A 45 25.96 20.99 -9.10
CA ASN A 45 27.40 20.99 -9.34
C ASN A 45 28.22 20.69 -8.07
N THR A 46 28.05 19.49 -7.53
CA THR A 46 28.77 18.96 -6.36
C THR A 46 29.40 17.60 -6.70
N ALA A 47 30.42 17.22 -5.93
CA ALA A 47 31.15 15.96 -6.13
C ALA A 47 30.46 14.72 -5.55
N THR A 48 29.39 14.89 -4.75
CA THR A 48 28.65 13.81 -4.06
C THR A 48 27.22 13.66 -4.58
N MET A 49 26.51 12.61 -4.14
CA MET A 49 25.14 12.31 -4.56
C MET A 49 24.15 12.03 -3.41
N ASN A 50 24.58 11.97 -2.14
CA ASN A 50 23.73 11.49 -1.05
C ASN A 50 23.05 12.59 -0.22
N LEU A 51 23.49 13.84 -0.32
CA LEU A 51 22.98 14.94 0.49
C LEU A 51 21.91 15.73 -0.25
N ALA A 52 21.03 16.40 0.49
CA ALA A 52 20.02 17.28 -0.12
C ALA A 52 20.62 18.36 -1.03
N ALA A 53 21.79 18.90 -0.65
CA ALA A 53 22.50 19.91 -1.42
C ALA A 53 23.14 19.37 -2.72
N ASP A 54 23.18 18.06 -2.91
CA ASP A 54 23.66 17.45 -4.16
C ASP A 54 22.61 17.52 -5.29
N TRP A 55 21.39 17.95 -4.96
CA TRP A 55 20.23 17.92 -5.84
C TRP A 55 19.43 19.22 -5.80
N THR A 56 18.77 19.55 -6.90
CA THR A 56 17.89 20.72 -7.04
C THR A 56 16.49 20.28 -7.47
N PRO A 57 15.42 20.68 -6.78
CA PRO A 57 15.42 21.42 -5.50
C PRO A 57 16.07 20.61 -4.37
N ASN A 58 16.60 21.27 -3.33
CA ASN A 58 17.35 20.64 -2.24
C ASN A 58 16.51 19.54 -1.57
N GLY A 59 16.79 18.27 -1.90
CA GLY A 59 16.04 17.12 -1.44
C GLY A 59 16.95 15.89 -1.34
N VAL A 60 16.84 15.15 -0.24
CA VAL A 60 17.57 13.89 -0.07
C VAL A 60 16.98 12.87 -1.05
N PRO A 61 17.79 12.19 -1.88
CA PRO A 61 17.31 11.16 -2.79
C PRO A 61 16.53 10.05 -2.10
N THR A 62 15.36 9.74 -2.66
CA THR A 62 14.55 8.58 -2.27
C THR A 62 14.07 7.83 -3.50
N ASN A 63 13.44 6.67 -3.30
CA ASN A 63 12.78 5.90 -4.36
C ASN A 63 11.52 6.57 -4.94
N ALA A 64 11.15 7.77 -4.49
CA ALA A 64 10.15 8.62 -5.15
C ALA A 64 10.76 9.60 -6.15
N ASN A 65 12.10 9.70 -6.22
CA ASN A 65 12.81 10.69 -7.03
C ASN A 65 13.53 10.07 -8.21
N ILE A 66 13.50 10.77 -9.36
CA ILE A 66 14.36 10.45 -10.50
C ILE A 66 15.54 11.42 -10.50
N GLY A 67 16.76 10.87 -10.48
CA GLY A 67 17.98 11.68 -10.53
C GLY A 67 18.31 12.07 -11.97
N LYS A 68 18.22 13.35 -12.31
CA LYS A 68 18.53 13.87 -13.64
C LYS A 68 19.90 14.52 -13.68
N PHE A 69 20.72 14.10 -14.64
CA PHE A 69 21.99 14.74 -14.99
C PHE A 69 21.78 15.58 -16.26
N ASP A 70 22.16 16.85 -16.19
CA ASP A 70 22.12 17.81 -17.30
C ASP A 70 23.29 18.81 -17.20
N GLY A 71 23.29 19.84 -18.03
CA GLY A 71 24.35 20.85 -18.07
C GLY A 71 24.59 21.63 -16.77
N ALA A 72 23.81 21.42 -15.70
CA ALA A 72 24.05 22.02 -14.38
C ALA A 72 25.32 21.48 -13.68
N ILE A 73 25.70 20.21 -13.91
CA ILE A 73 26.92 19.64 -13.35
C ILE A 73 28.12 19.90 -14.28
N SER A 74 29.25 20.30 -13.73
CA SER A 74 30.48 20.55 -14.52
C SER A 74 31.20 19.27 -14.93
N SER A 75 31.98 19.33 -16.01
CA SER A 75 32.78 18.18 -16.51
C SER A 75 33.77 17.61 -15.51
N GLY A 76 34.32 18.45 -14.62
CA GLY A 76 35.19 18.00 -13.53
C GLY A 76 34.46 17.12 -12.52
N ASN A 77 33.24 17.52 -12.14
CA ASN A 77 32.42 16.72 -11.23
C ASN A 77 31.83 15.50 -11.93
N GLU A 78 31.34 15.62 -13.17
CA GLU A 78 30.84 14.48 -13.97
C GLU A 78 31.87 13.35 -14.06
N GLY A 79 33.14 13.67 -14.30
CA GLY A 79 34.21 12.67 -14.45
C GLY A 79 34.69 12.01 -13.14
N SER A 80 34.26 12.49 -11.97
CA SER A 80 34.78 12.04 -10.67
C SER A 80 33.73 12.10 -9.55
N LEU A 81 32.50 11.63 -9.80
CA LEU A 81 31.44 11.59 -8.80
C LEU A 81 31.71 10.53 -7.72
N ALA A 82 31.49 10.87 -6.46
CA ALA A 82 31.37 9.91 -5.37
C ALA A 82 29.90 9.77 -4.95
N LEU A 83 29.49 8.62 -4.42
CA LEU A 83 28.16 8.52 -3.81
C LEU A 83 28.07 9.35 -2.51
N GLY A 84 29.15 9.40 -1.72
CA GLY A 84 29.20 10.08 -0.41
C GLY A 84 28.44 9.37 0.73
N GLY A 85 27.46 8.53 0.39
CA GLY A 85 26.70 7.64 1.26
C GLY A 85 25.87 6.67 0.42
N ASN A 86 25.03 5.83 1.03
CA ASN A 86 24.06 5.06 0.25
C ASN A 86 23.06 6.02 -0.42
N VAL A 87 22.77 5.78 -1.69
CA VAL A 87 21.85 6.62 -2.49
C VAL A 87 20.74 5.73 -3.01
N THR A 88 19.49 6.14 -2.80
CA THR A 88 18.33 5.46 -3.40
C THR A 88 17.59 6.46 -4.28
N LEU A 89 17.33 6.07 -5.53
CA LEU A 89 16.57 6.82 -6.52
C LEU A 89 15.64 5.84 -7.23
N ALA A 90 14.55 6.31 -7.82
CA ALA A 90 13.70 5.48 -8.67
C ALA A 90 14.34 5.13 -10.02
N GLY A 91 15.20 6.01 -10.50
CA GLY A 91 15.88 5.91 -11.78
C GLY A 91 16.84 7.08 -11.98
N LEU A 92 17.59 7.01 -13.08
CA LEU A 92 18.52 8.04 -13.53
C LEU A 92 18.20 8.46 -14.96
N VAL A 93 18.24 9.76 -15.22
CA VAL A 93 18.04 10.32 -16.57
C VAL A 93 19.27 11.14 -16.94
N PHE A 94 19.78 10.93 -18.15
CA PHE A 94 20.95 11.62 -18.69
C PHE A 94 20.57 12.45 -19.92
N SER A 95 20.74 13.77 -19.82
CA SER A 95 20.28 14.74 -20.82
C SER A 95 21.26 14.89 -21.99
N ASN A 96 20.86 15.65 -23.01
CA ASN A 96 21.64 15.91 -24.22
C ASN A 96 22.63 17.08 -24.13
N ASN A 97 22.81 17.66 -22.94
CA ASN A 97 23.63 18.85 -22.68
C ASN A 97 24.65 18.65 -21.55
N LEU A 98 25.05 17.41 -21.27
CA LEU A 98 26.13 17.10 -20.31
C LEU A 98 27.46 17.70 -20.81
N ASN A 99 28.32 18.09 -19.87
CA ASN A 99 29.58 18.78 -20.16
C ASN A 99 30.76 17.82 -20.41
N GLY A 100 30.59 16.53 -20.15
CA GLY A 100 31.62 15.50 -20.12
C GLY A 100 31.04 14.12 -19.76
N PRO A 101 31.82 13.03 -19.93
CA PRO A 101 31.38 11.70 -19.52
C PRO A 101 31.07 11.64 -18.02
N VAL A 102 29.98 10.99 -17.65
CA VAL A 102 29.63 10.80 -16.24
C VAL A 102 30.29 9.52 -15.73
N SER A 103 31.01 9.60 -14.62
CA SER A 103 31.70 8.49 -13.97
C SER A 103 31.46 8.55 -12.47
N ILE A 104 30.62 7.63 -11.98
CA ILE A 104 30.43 7.38 -10.56
C ILE A 104 31.55 6.44 -10.10
N ALA A 105 32.38 6.91 -9.18
CA ALA A 105 33.54 6.20 -8.66
C ALA A 105 33.16 4.92 -7.91
N ALA A 106 34.12 4.01 -7.74
CA ALA A 106 33.93 2.84 -6.90
C ALA A 106 33.70 3.26 -5.44
N SER A 107 32.83 2.53 -4.73
CA SER A 107 32.46 2.85 -3.36
C SER A 107 32.11 1.60 -2.58
N VAL A 108 32.20 1.68 -1.25
CA VAL A 108 31.57 0.72 -0.34
C VAL A 108 30.06 0.97 -0.21
N ASN A 109 29.62 2.19 -0.53
CA ASN A 109 28.21 2.56 -0.53
C ASN A 109 27.52 2.03 -1.78
N THR A 110 26.22 1.80 -1.67
CA THR A 110 25.40 1.26 -2.76
C THR A 110 24.55 2.36 -3.39
N LEU A 111 24.53 2.38 -4.72
CA LEU A 111 23.49 3.06 -5.50
C LEU A 111 22.33 2.09 -5.68
N THR A 112 21.15 2.44 -5.19
CA THR A 112 19.93 1.66 -5.38
C THR A 112 19.02 2.36 -6.36
N LEU A 113 18.66 1.67 -7.45
CA LEU A 113 17.60 2.07 -8.37
C LEU A 113 16.35 1.26 -8.02
N ASP A 114 15.39 1.92 -7.37
CA ASP A 114 14.18 1.30 -6.84
C ASP A 114 12.94 1.85 -7.53
N SER A 115 12.54 1.17 -8.60
CA SER A 115 11.35 1.49 -9.40
C SER A 115 10.05 0.91 -8.83
N SER A 116 10.08 0.29 -7.63
CA SER A 116 8.94 -0.44 -7.06
C SER A 116 7.66 0.40 -6.89
N MET A 117 7.79 1.72 -6.78
CA MET A 117 6.71 2.67 -6.55
C MET A 117 6.26 3.43 -7.81
N ILE A 118 6.99 3.33 -8.93
CA ILE A 118 6.82 4.23 -10.10
C ILE A 118 6.33 3.45 -11.33
N ALA A 119 5.44 4.09 -12.10
CA ALA A 119 4.85 3.50 -13.29
C ALA A 119 5.81 3.60 -14.50
N GLY A 120 5.71 2.67 -15.45
CA GLY A 120 6.49 2.74 -16.69
C GLY A 120 7.93 2.23 -16.61
N GLY A 121 8.34 1.70 -15.45
CA GLY A 121 9.63 1.04 -15.27
C GLY A 121 10.81 1.99 -15.40
N THR A 122 10.93 2.94 -14.47
CA THR A 122 12.09 3.82 -14.43
C THR A 122 13.36 3.02 -14.16
N GLY A 123 14.44 3.38 -14.84
CA GLY A 123 15.72 2.69 -14.73
C GLY A 123 16.85 3.65 -15.08
N ILE A 124 17.78 3.22 -15.91
CA ILE A 124 18.77 4.11 -16.51
C ILE A 124 18.27 4.55 -17.88
N ASP A 125 17.96 5.84 -18.00
CA ASP A 125 17.52 6.47 -19.24
C ASP A 125 18.63 7.37 -19.82
N MET A 126 19.24 6.89 -20.90
CA MET A 126 20.19 7.60 -21.75
C MET A 126 19.64 7.75 -23.18
N SER A 127 18.31 7.81 -23.34
CA SER A 127 17.61 7.91 -24.63
C SER A 127 18.00 9.13 -25.44
N ILE A 128 18.43 10.21 -24.78
CA ILE A 128 18.87 11.46 -25.41
C ILE A 128 20.29 11.87 -25.00
N ALA A 129 21.02 11.02 -24.27
CA ALA A 129 22.29 11.39 -23.68
C ALA A 129 23.34 11.76 -24.75
N ASN A 130 24.04 12.88 -24.54
CA ASN A 130 25.16 13.27 -25.41
C ASN A 130 26.49 12.64 -24.96
N GLN A 131 26.56 12.05 -23.77
CA GLN A 131 27.79 11.52 -23.17
C GLN A 131 27.67 10.05 -22.74
N ASN A 132 28.80 9.38 -22.56
CA ASN A 132 28.85 8.03 -21.99
C ASN A 132 28.73 8.08 -20.47
N VAL A 133 28.21 7.01 -19.87
CA VAL A 133 28.00 6.90 -18.42
C VAL A 133 28.69 5.65 -17.90
N THR A 134 29.40 5.80 -16.78
CA THR A 134 30.03 4.70 -16.04
C THR A 134 29.57 4.73 -14.59
N ASN A 135 29.14 3.58 -14.06
CA ASN A 135 28.94 3.37 -12.64
C ASN A 135 29.89 2.29 -12.13
N ASN A 136 30.87 2.66 -11.31
CA ASN A 136 31.80 1.74 -10.67
C ASN A 136 31.39 1.38 -9.24
N SER A 137 30.36 2.04 -8.68
CA SER A 137 29.81 1.69 -7.37
C SER A 137 28.91 0.44 -7.46
N PRO A 138 28.77 -0.33 -6.37
CA PRO A 138 27.72 -1.35 -6.25
C PRO A 138 26.35 -0.79 -6.64
N LEU A 139 25.64 -1.53 -7.49
CA LEU A 139 24.33 -1.19 -8.01
C LEU A 139 23.31 -2.22 -7.55
N THR A 140 22.28 -1.79 -6.83
CA THR A 140 21.14 -2.62 -6.47
C THR A 140 19.91 -2.19 -7.28
N LEU A 141 19.22 -3.15 -7.87
CA LEU A 141 17.97 -2.93 -8.60
C LEU A 141 16.80 -3.45 -7.76
N LYS A 142 15.70 -2.69 -7.75
CA LYS A 142 14.38 -3.10 -7.26
C LYS A 142 13.29 -2.64 -8.22
N GLY A 143 12.17 -3.36 -8.22
CA GLY A 143 11.10 -3.15 -9.19
C GLY A 143 11.47 -3.62 -10.60
N PHE A 144 10.57 -3.42 -11.56
CA PHE A 144 10.85 -3.65 -12.96
C PHE A 144 11.33 -2.36 -13.62
N GLN A 145 12.49 -2.40 -14.27
CA GLN A 145 13.13 -1.25 -14.88
C GLN A 145 13.13 -1.37 -16.40
N ALA A 146 13.12 -0.24 -17.08
CA ALA A 146 13.41 -0.12 -18.50
C ALA A 146 14.71 0.67 -18.66
N TRP A 147 15.66 0.08 -19.36
CA TRP A 147 16.95 0.72 -19.61
C TRP A 147 17.04 1.12 -21.07
N ASN A 148 17.42 2.37 -21.29
CA ASN A 148 17.55 2.94 -22.61
C ASN A 148 18.93 3.55 -22.77
N VAL A 149 19.61 3.20 -23.85
CA VAL A 149 20.84 3.87 -24.26
C VAL A 149 20.73 4.13 -25.75
N ILE A 150 20.91 5.39 -26.16
CA ILE A 150 20.90 5.76 -27.57
C ILE A 150 22.11 5.19 -28.32
N SER A 151 21.94 4.93 -29.62
CA SER A 151 23.02 4.48 -30.50
C SER A 151 24.25 5.41 -30.43
N GLY A 152 25.44 4.82 -30.44
CA GLY A 152 26.71 5.55 -30.34
C GLY A 152 27.11 5.94 -28.91
N LYS A 153 26.28 5.68 -27.90
CA LYS A 153 26.62 5.86 -26.47
C LYS A 153 26.81 4.52 -25.77
N ALA A 154 27.48 4.58 -24.62
CA ALA A 154 27.75 3.42 -23.80
C ALA A 154 27.39 3.66 -22.33
N LEU A 155 26.80 2.63 -21.72
CA LEU A 155 26.65 2.46 -20.28
C LEU A 155 27.64 1.40 -19.80
N THR A 156 28.49 1.73 -18.85
CA THR A 156 29.45 0.79 -18.25
C THR A 156 29.13 0.56 -16.77
N LEU A 157 29.06 -0.71 -16.36
CA LEU A 157 28.81 -1.11 -14.96
C LEU A 157 30.03 -1.84 -14.43
N GLY A 158 30.87 -1.14 -13.67
CA GLY A 158 32.09 -1.68 -13.05
C GLY A 158 31.87 -2.24 -11.64
N GLY A 159 30.79 -1.85 -10.96
CA GLY A 159 30.44 -2.34 -9.62
C GLY A 159 29.63 -3.64 -9.64
N ALA A 160 29.52 -4.28 -8.48
CA ALA A 160 28.67 -5.47 -8.32
C ALA A 160 27.20 -5.12 -8.56
N LEU A 161 26.49 -5.99 -9.29
CA LEU A 161 25.06 -5.84 -9.58
C LEU A 161 24.24 -6.80 -8.71
N THR A 162 23.34 -6.25 -7.88
CA THR A 162 22.33 -7.03 -7.16
C THR A 162 20.98 -6.77 -7.80
N HIS A 163 20.28 -7.84 -8.22
CA HIS A 163 19.03 -7.72 -8.99
C HIS A 163 17.92 -8.68 -8.51
N THR A 164 18.10 -9.36 -7.38
CA THR A 164 17.06 -10.25 -6.83
C THR A 164 15.81 -9.43 -6.53
N GLY A 165 14.65 -9.89 -7.01
CA GLY A 165 13.39 -9.17 -6.94
C GLY A 165 13.14 -8.19 -8.08
N ALA A 166 14.11 -7.97 -8.98
CA ALA A 166 14.00 -7.00 -10.07
C ALA A 166 13.90 -7.64 -11.46
N GLY A 167 13.56 -6.83 -12.44
CA GLY A 167 13.67 -7.16 -13.86
C GLY A 167 14.16 -5.96 -14.65
N VAL A 168 14.80 -6.20 -15.79
CA VAL A 168 15.20 -5.11 -16.70
C VAL A 168 14.76 -5.44 -18.12
N ASP A 169 14.03 -4.49 -18.72
CA ASP A 169 13.69 -4.46 -20.14
C ASP A 169 14.74 -3.67 -20.93
N PHE A 170 15.37 -4.35 -21.89
CA PHE A 170 16.35 -3.80 -22.83
C PHE A 170 15.74 -3.53 -24.22
N SER A 171 14.42 -3.60 -24.39
CA SER A 171 13.75 -3.42 -25.70
C SER A 171 14.08 -2.09 -26.39
N SER A 172 14.39 -1.05 -25.63
CA SER A 172 14.76 0.27 -26.16
C SER A 172 16.27 0.54 -26.14
N PHE A 173 17.10 -0.46 -25.83
CA PHE A 173 18.54 -0.29 -25.66
C PHE A 173 19.28 -0.43 -27.01
N ALA A 174 19.65 0.71 -27.62
CA ALA A 174 20.32 0.77 -28.93
C ALA A 174 21.84 1.04 -28.86
N GLY A 175 22.34 1.50 -27.71
CA GLY A 175 23.76 1.76 -27.45
C GLY A 175 24.49 0.53 -26.96
N LYS A 176 25.65 0.70 -26.32
CA LYS A 176 26.49 -0.41 -25.83
C LYS A 176 26.37 -0.58 -24.32
N LEU A 177 26.30 -1.82 -23.86
CA LEU A 177 26.51 -2.16 -22.45
C LEU A 177 27.94 -2.69 -22.28
N GLY A 178 28.70 -2.10 -21.36
CA GLY A 178 30.11 -2.40 -21.13
C GLY A 178 30.35 -3.76 -20.45
N THR A 179 31.07 -3.73 -19.33
CA THR A 179 31.68 -4.87 -18.60
C THR A 179 30.74 -5.96 -18.07
N LEU A 180 29.42 -5.85 -18.23
CA LEU A 180 28.48 -6.85 -17.73
C LEU A 180 28.47 -8.09 -18.64
N ALA A 181 29.07 -9.19 -18.18
CA ALA A 181 29.20 -10.41 -18.98
C ALA A 181 27.90 -11.23 -19.03
N ASN A 182 27.74 -12.02 -20.10
CA ASN A 182 26.73 -13.06 -20.13
C ASN A 182 27.13 -14.22 -19.20
N VAL A 183 26.17 -14.71 -18.42
CA VAL A 183 26.25 -15.97 -17.67
C VAL A 183 25.40 -17.00 -18.40
N ASN A 184 25.98 -18.16 -18.73
CA ASN A 184 25.29 -19.22 -19.47
C ASN A 184 24.69 -18.73 -20.81
N GLY A 185 25.35 -17.78 -21.49
CA GLY A 185 24.94 -17.27 -22.80
C GLY A 185 23.89 -16.15 -22.80
N ILE A 186 23.40 -15.72 -21.62
CA ILE A 186 22.46 -14.60 -21.46
C ILE A 186 22.96 -13.65 -20.36
N LEU A 187 22.46 -12.41 -20.29
CA LEU A 187 22.77 -11.52 -19.16
C LEU A 187 22.30 -12.11 -17.82
N GLY A 188 21.13 -12.76 -17.86
CA GLY A 188 20.55 -13.50 -16.74
C GLY A 188 19.04 -13.65 -16.93
N PRO A 189 18.38 -14.50 -16.13
CA PRO A 189 16.92 -14.66 -16.18
C PRO A 189 16.12 -13.37 -15.95
N TRP A 190 16.70 -12.39 -15.27
CA TRP A 190 16.12 -11.06 -14.96
C TRP A 190 16.11 -10.09 -16.16
N ALA A 191 16.91 -10.35 -17.19
CA ALA A 191 17.13 -9.44 -18.31
C ALA A 191 16.34 -9.88 -19.54
N THR A 192 15.42 -9.03 -20.00
CA THR A 192 14.54 -9.31 -21.14
C THR A 192 14.70 -8.29 -22.26
N ILE A 193 14.33 -8.68 -23.47
CA ILE A 193 14.30 -7.81 -24.65
C ILE A 193 13.16 -8.23 -25.57
N GLY A 194 12.55 -7.26 -26.23
CA GLY A 194 11.38 -7.45 -27.08
C GLY A 194 10.08 -7.60 -26.29
N SER A 195 8.98 -7.72 -27.00
CA SER A 195 7.63 -7.85 -26.43
C SER A 195 6.79 -8.85 -27.23
N GLY A 196 5.64 -9.24 -26.69
CA GLY A 196 4.75 -10.20 -27.36
C GLY A 196 5.46 -11.51 -27.67
N THR A 197 5.39 -11.98 -28.92
CA THR A 197 6.09 -13.20 -29.37
C THR A 197 7.59 -13.00 -29.58
N SER A 198 8.03 -11.76 -29.69
CA SER A 198 9.44 -11.37 -29.83
C SER A 198 10.16 -11.25 -28.48
N LEU A 199 9.45 -11.43 -27.36
CA LEU A 199 10.06 -11.46 -26.02
C LEU A 199 11.11 -12.57 -25.93
N LYS A 200 12.33 -12.21 -25.51
CA LYS A 200 13.50 -13.09 -25.38
C LYS A 200 14.34 -12.68 -24.17
N TYR A 201 15.23 -13.56 -23.74
CA TYR A 201 16.30 -13.18 -22.80
C TYR A 201 17.32 -12.28 -23.51
N ALA A 202 17.84 -11.28 -22.80
CA ALA A 202 18.81 -10.34 -23.34
C ALA A 202 20.25 -10.91 -23.32
N THR A 203 21.06 -10.52 -24.31
CA THR A 203 22.48 -10.88 -24.40
C THR A 203 23.35 -9.64 -24.56
N ASN A 204 24.47 -9.57 -23.85
CA ASN A 204 25.51 -8.60 -24.14
C ASN A 204 26.46 -9.14 -25.22
N ASN A 205 26.43 -8.53 -26.40
CA ASN A 205 27.32 -8.87 -27.50
C ASN A 205 28.44 -7.83 -27.50
N ALA A 206 29.52 -8.12 -26.76
CA ALA A 206 30.64 -7.21 -26.48
C ALA A 206 30.96 -6.26 -27.64
N GLY A 207 30.80 -4.96 -27.40
CA GLY A 207 31.10 -3.91 -28.39
C GLY A 207 29.96 -3.54 -29.35
N VAL A 208 28.80 -4.18 -29.26
CA VAL A 208 27.58 -3.92 -30.04
C VAL A 208 26.38 -3.67 -29.09
N ALA A 209 25.22 -3.36 -29.64
CA ALA A 209 23.97 -3.26 -28.89
C ALA A 209 23.52 -4.58 -28.27
N ILE A 210 22.71 -4.49 -27.21
CA ILE A 210 22.12 -5.65 -26.55
C ILE A 210 21.29 -6.44 -27.56
N GLY A 211 21.51 -7.75 -27.59
CA GLY A 211 20.87 -8.69 -28.50
C GLY A 211 19.78 -9.52 -27.84
N SER A 212 19.01 -10.21 -28.67
CA SER A 212 18.10 -11.27 -28.25
C SER A 212 18.80 -12.63 -28.26
N TYR A 213 18.60 -13.42 -27.21
CA TYR A 213 19.09 -14.79 -27.17
C TYR A 213 18.32 -15.69 -28.13
N THR A 214 19.02 -16.31 -29.08
CA THR A 214 18.45 -17.23 -30.09
C THR A 214 19.03 -18.65 -30.00
N GLY A 215 19.94 -18.92 -29.06
CA GLY A 215 20.67 -20.18 -28.94
C GLY A 215 19.97 -21.27 -28.13
N GLY A 216 18.64 -21.17 -27.93
CA GLY A 216 17.90 -22.09 -27.09
C GLY A 216 17.89 -23.52 -27.63
N THR A 217 18.12 -24.50 -26.75
CA THR A 217 18.04 -25.93 -27.07
C THR A 217 16.63 -26.45 -26.80
N ALA A 218 16.17 -27.51 -27.47
CA ALA A 218 14.90 -28.15 -27.09
C ALA A 218 14.96 -28.71 -25.66
N LEU A 219 13.89 -28.54 -24.88
CA LEU A 219 13.76 -29.12 -23.53
C LEU A 219 13.83 -30.65 -23.61
N PRO A 220 14.81 -31.32 -22.96
CA PRO A 220 14.89 -32.78 -22.97
C PRO A 220 13.80 -33.41 -22.09
N THR A 221 13.50 -34.69 -22.33
CA THR A 221 12.49 -35.40 -21.52
C THR A 221 12.98 -35.90 -20.16
N THR A 222 14.31 -35.88 -19.95
CA THR A 222 15.03 -36.31 -18.74
C THR A 222 16.40 -35.63 -18.68
N GLY A 223 16.91 -35.33 -17.48
CA GLY A 223 18.28 -34.86 -17.29
C GLY A 223 18.48 -33.39 -17.62
N GLY A 224 19.42 -33.06 -18.49
CA GLY A 224 19.72 -31.66 -18.85
C GLY A 224 20.92 -31.07 -18.10
N SER A 225 21.05 -29.75 -18.13
CA SER A 225 22.19 -29.02 -17.58
C SER A 225 21.76 -27.71 -16.91
N ALA A 226 22.29 -27.44 -15.72
CA ALA A 226 22.09 -26.18 -14.98
C ALA A 226 22.57 -24.92 -15.72
N THR A 227 23.37 -25.08 -16.79
CA THR A 227 23.86 -23.98 -17.63
C THR A 227 23.13 -23.86 -18.97
N ALA A 228 22.22 -24.78 -19.30
CA ALA A 228 21.53 -24.76 -20.59
C ALA A 228 20.26 -23.90 -20.53
N ASN A 229 20.01 -23.12 -21.59
CA ASN A 229 18.75 -22.42 -21.79
C ASN A 229 17.87 -23.23 -22.75
N TYR A 230 16.72 -23.68 -22.27
CA TYR A 230 15.83 -24.54 -23.02
C TYR A 230 14.66 -23.77 -23.63
N THR A 231 14.11 -24.34 -24.69
CA THR A 231 12.92 -23.87 -25.39
C THR A 231 11.91 -25.00 -25.50
N LEU A 232 10.62 -24.64 -25.40
CA LEU A 232 9.50 -25.56 -25.57
C LEU A 232 8.41 -24.87 -26.40
N SER A 233 7.86 -25.56 -27.40
CA SER A 233 6.84 -25.00 -28.30
C SER A 233 5.60 -25.88 -28.48
N THR A 234 5.62 -27.09 -27.92
CA THR A 234 4.54 -28.09 -28.02
C THR A 234 4.31 -28.73 -26.65
N ALA A 235 3.24 -29.51 -26.49
CA ALA A 235 3.04 -30.30 -25.27
C ALA A 235 4.18 -31.31 -25.08
N GLN A 236 4.57 -31.54 -23.83
CA GLN A 236 5.59 -32.51 -23.45
C GLN A 236 5.23 -33.15 -22.11
N THR A 237 5.59 -34.43 -21.96
CA THR A 237 5.53 -35.16 -20.69
C THR A 237 6.91 -35.60 -20.30
N GLU A 238 7.36 -35.16 -19.14
CA GLU A 238 8.66 -35.51 -18.60
C GLU A 238 8.64 -36.88 -17.95
N THR A 239 9.73 -37.63 -18.12
CA THR A 239 9.83 -39.01 -17.63
C THR A 239 10.80 -39.15 -16.47
N ALA A 240 11.56 -38.09 -16.15
CA ALA A 240 12.43 -37.98 -14.97
C ALA A 240 12.73 -36.51 -14.65
N ALA A 241 13.52 -36.26 -13.60
CA ALA A 241 13.97 -34.92 -13.24
C ALA A 241 14.75 -34.22 -14.37
N ILE A 242 14.48 -32.92 -14.54
CA ILE A 242 15.10 -32.04 -15.52
C ILE A 242 15.75 -30.86 -14.81
N THR A 243 16.94 -30.49 -15.27
CA THR A 243 17.68 -29.32 -14.80
C THR A 243 18.01 -28.41 -15.98
N GLY A 244 17.69 -27.13 -15.85
CA GLY A 244 17.99 -26.06 -16.80
C GLY A 244 18.42 -24.78 -16.11
N ASN A 245 19.11 -23.90 -16.83
CA ASN A 245 19.25 -22.50 -16.42
C ASN A 245 17.91 -21.78 -16.60
N THR A 246 17.35 -21.85 -17.81
CA THR A 246 16.07 -21.23 -18.16
C THR A 246 15.19 -22.14 -19.02
N LEU A 247 13.88 -21.90 -19.00
CA LEU A 247 12.91 -22.46 -19.93
C LEU A 247 12.10 -21.35 -20.60
N GLN A 248 12.20 -21.23 -21.91
CA GLN A 248 11.38 -20.32 -22.71
C GLN A 248 10.31 -21.10 -23.48
N TYR A 249 9.05 -20.77 -23.24
CA TYR A 249 7.92 -21.26 -24.01
C TYR A 249 7.60 -20.34 -25.20
N THR A 250 7.38 -20.92 -26.38
CA THR A 250 7.15 -20.21 -27.65
C THR A 250 5.91 -20.70 -28.42
N GLY A 251 5.19 -21.69 -27.88
CA GLY A 251 4.06 -22.35 -28.55
C GLY A 251 2.70 -21.66 -28.37
N ASN A 252 1.64 -22.34 -28.82
CA ASN A 252 0.23 -21.98 -28.58
C ASN A 252 -0.22 -22.41 -27.16
N ALA A 253 -1.50 -22.62 -26.87
CA ALA A 253 -1.89 -23.08 -25.52
C ALA A 253 -1.53 -24.56 -25.32
N GLN A 254 -0.64 -24.89 -24.38
CA GLN A 254 -0.19 -26.27 -24.14
C GLN A 254 0.10 -26.56 -22.66
N THR A 255 0.28 -27.85 -22.37
CA THR A 255 0.67 -28.36 -21.05
C THR A 255 2.06 -29.02 -21.12
N LEU A 256 2.93 -28.65 -20.17
CA LEU A 256 4.12 -29.37 -19.77
C LEU A 256 3.79 -30.22 -18.54
N ALA A 257 3.64 -31.52 -18.74
CA ALA A 257 3.41 -32.52 -17.71
C ALA A 257 4.75 -32.96 -17.12
N LEU A 258 4.93 -32.92 -15.80
CA LEU A 258 6.24 -33.20 -15.17
C LEU A 258 6.42 -34.67 -14.74
N GLY A 259 5.49 -35.56 -15.07
CA GLY A 259 5.56 -36.98 -14.78
C GLY A 259 4.98 -37.37 -13.42
N ALA A 260 5.15 -38.64 -13.03
CA ALA A 260 4.59 -39.19 -11.81
C ALA A 260 5.17 -38.54 -10.52
N ALA A 261 4.34 -38.42 -9.48
CA ALA A 261 4.68 -37.77 -8.22
C ALA A 261 5.94 -38.37 -7.55
N GLY A 262 6.82 -37.50 -7.03
CA GLY A 262 7.96 -37.87 -6.19
C GLY A 262 9.25 -38.30 -6.90
N THR A 263 9.25 -38.48 -8.22
CA THR A 263 10.46 -38.92 -8.98
C THR A 263 10.98 -37.89 -9.98
N SER A 264 10.19 -36.86 -10.31
CA SER A 264 10.50 -35.89 -11.36
C SER A 264 10.36 -34.45 -10.85
N THR A 265 11.38 -33.63 -11.09
CA THR A 265 11.44 -32.20 -10.75
C THR A 265 11.84 -31.38 -11.98
N LEU A 266 11.47 -30.10 -12.00
CA LEU A 266 11.97 -29.13 -12.97
C LEU A 266 12.81 -28.09 -12.23
N THR A 267 14.13 -28.14 -12.38
CA THR A 267 15.04 -27.18 -11.72
C THR A 267 15.38 -26.05 -12.67
N LEU A 268 15.05 -24.80 -12.31
CA LEU A 268 15.24 -23.61 -13.16
C LEU A 268 15.62 -22.37 -12.35
N ASN A 269 16.39 -21.45 -12.96
CA ASN A 269 16.56 -20.07 -12.49
C ASN A 269 15.62 -19.09 -13.23
N GLY A 270 15.14 -19.47 -14.42
CA GLY A 270 14.25 -18.65 -15.23
C GLY A 270 13.16 -19.42 -15.96
N LEU A 271 11.97 -18.84 -16.03
CA LEU A 271 10.84 -19.32 -16.82
C LEU A 271 10.28 -18.14 -17.62
N MET A 272 10.06 -18.33 -18.92
CA MET A 272 9.50 -17.28 -19.79
C MET A 272 8.38 -17.82 -20.65
N ASN A 273 7.24 -17.13 -20.73
CA ASN A 273 6.26 -17.34 -21.80
C ASN A 273 6.34 -16.23 -22.86
N SER A 274 6.87 -16.58 -24.03
CA SER A 274 6.91 -15.73 -25.23
C SER A 274 6.06 -16.32 -26.36
N GLY A 275 5.22 -17.31 -26.07
CA GLY A 275 4.36 -17.98 -27.03
C GLY A 275 3.13 -17.17 -27.39
N THR A 276 2.28 -17.77 -28.23
CA THR A 276 0.97 -17.25 -28.65
C THR A 276 -0.18 -17.74 -27.77
N GLY A 277 0.06 -18.65 -26.82
CA GLY A 277 -0.94 -19.14 -25.88
C GLY A 277 -0.38 -19.42 -24.49
N ALA A 278 -1.28 -19.80 -23.57
CA ALA A 278 -0.93 -20.05 -22.17
C ALA A 278 -0.11 -21.34 -22.00
N LEU A 279 0.90 -21.28 -21.14
CA LEU A 279 1.64 -22.46 -20.69
C LEU A 279 1.04 -22.98 -19.38
N THR A 280 0.72 -24.27 -19.32
CA THR A 280 0.37 -24.96 -18.08
C THR A 280 1.50 -25.90 -17.67
N ILE A 281 1.92 -25.88 -16.41
CA ILE A 281 2.98 -26.75 -15.88
C ILE A 281 2.44 -27.60 -14.72
N GLY A 282 2.64 -28.92 -14.81
CA GLY A 282 2.44 -29.85 -13.69
C GLY A 282 0.99 -30.23 -13.39
N ALA A 283 0.09 -30.14 -14.37
CA ALA A 283 -1.32 -30.51 -14.20
C ALA A 283 -1.56 -32.02 -13.97
N ASP A 284 -0.51 -32.85 -14.04
CA ASP A 284 -0.52 -34.31 -13.98
C ASP A 284 -0.28 -34.90 -12.57
N GLY A 285 0.10 -34.09 -11.58
CA GLY A 285 0.29 -34.55 -10.20
C GLY A 285 1.39 -33.81 -9.44
N ASN A 286 1.70 -34.27 -8.21
CA ASN A 286 2.52 -33.58 -7.22
C ASN A 286 4.04 -33.56 -7.53
N THR A 287 4.40 -32.84 -8.58
CA THR A 287 5.78 -32.57 -8.99
C THR A 287 6.21 -31.18 -8.55
N ASN A 288 7.52 -30.97 -8.39
CA ASN A 288 8.08 -29.71 -7.89
C ASN A 288 8.87 -28.99 -8.99
N ILE A 289 8.69 -27.67 -9.06
CA ILE A 289 9.69 -26.77 -9.60
C ILE A 289 10.68 -26.46 -8.48
N VAL A 290 11.96 -26.80 -8.68
CA VAL A 290 13.04 -26.51 -7.73
C VAL A 290 13.77 -25.26 -8.19
N ILE A 291 13.97 -24.30 -7.29
CA ILE A 291 14.71 -23.08 -7.64
C ILE A 291 16.19 -23.41 -7.80
N GLY A 292 16.78 -22.99 -8.93
CA GLY A 292 18.19 -23.21 -9.23
C GLY A 292 19.13 -22.41 -8.31
N GLY A 293 20.38 -22.85 -8.23
CA GLY A 293 21.34 -22.36 -7.22
C GLY A 293 22.18 -21.17 -7.65
N ALA A 294 21.99 -20.61 -8.85
CA ALA A 294 22.87 -19.55 -9.36
C ALA A 294 22.71 -18.25 -8.54
N ASN A 295 21.46 -17.86 -8.26
CA ASN A 295 21.11 -16.70 -7.44
C ASN A 295 20.04 -17.03 -6.38
N ASN A 296 19.71 -18.33 -6.21
CA ASN A 296 18.58 -18.78 -5.39
C ASN A 296 17.27 -18.04 -5.71
N GLU A 297 17.03 -17.76 -6.99
CA GLU A 297 15.86 -17.02 -7.46
C GLU A 297 15.29 -17.68 -8.70
N LEU A 298 13.97 -17.82 -8.74
CA LEU A 298 13.23 -18.13 -9.96
C LEU A 298 12.59 -16.86 -10.51
N VAL A 299 13.10 -16.39 -11.65
CA VAL A 299 12.52 -15.26 -12.38
C VAL A 299 11.52 -15.80 -13.41
N ILE A 300 10.26 -15.38 -13.28
CA ILE A 300 9.17 -15.72 -14.19
C ILE A 300 8.82 -14.48 -15.01
N ALA A 301 9.02 -14.55 -16.31
CA ALA A 301 8.66 -13.52 -17.27
C ALA A 301 7.57 -14.00 -18.22
N GLY A 302 6.84 -13.08 -18.84
CA GLY A 302 5.85 -13.46 -19.83
C GLY A 302 5.27 -12.27 -20.57
N ASN A 303 4.81 -12.52 -21.79
CA ASN A 303 3.95 -11.59 -22.50
C ASN A 303 2.52 -11.64 -21.90
N THR A 304 1.52 -11.19 -22.65
CA THR A 304 0.11 -11.20 -22.21
C THR A 304 -0.48 -12.60 -22.09
N ASN A 305 0.16 -13.62 -22.68
CA ASN A 305 -0.25 -15.01 -22.52
C ASN A 305 0.20 -15.52 -21.14
N GLY A 306 -0.77 -16.06 -20.38
CA GLY A 306 -0.54 -16.46 -19.00
C GLY A 306 0.38 -17.68 -18.84
N ILE A 307 0.78 -17.91 -17.60
CA ILE A 307 1.45 -19.14 -17.14
C ILE A 307 0.61 -19.69 -15.99
N THR A 308 0.30 -20.98 -16.02
CA THR A 308 -0.36 -21.67 -14.90
C THR A 308 0.60 -22.71 -14.34
N ILE A 309 0.90 -22.64 -13.04
CA ILE A 309 1.77 -23.56 -12.34
C ILE A 309 0.95 -24.31 -11.29
N PHE A 310 0.78 -25.62 -11.47
CA PHE A 310 0.13 -26.50 -10.50
C PHE A 310 1.12 -27.09 -9.50
N SER A 311 2.37 -27.27 -9.95
CA SER A 311 3.51 -27.76 -9.17
C SER A 311 3.86 -26.87 -7.98
N ALA A 312 4.38 -27.45 -6.89
CA ALA A 312 5.00 -26.67 -5.84
C ALA A 312 6.27 -25.98 -6.36
N ILE A 313 6.54 -24.77 -5.90
CA ILE A 313 7.85 -24.13 -6.04
C ILE A 313 8.61 -24.32 -4.73
N THR A 314 9.81 -24.91 -4.79
CA THR A 314 10.61 -25.21 -3.60
C THR A 314 11.96 -24.54 -3.63
N ASN A 315 12.55 -24.29 -2.46
CA ASN A 315 13.90 -23.76 -2.33
C ASN A 315 14.93 -24.59 -3.12
N ASN A 316 16.02 -23.93 -3.49
CA ASN A 316 17.26 -24.61 -3.78
C ASN A 316 17.73 -25.41 -2.54
N PRO A 317 18.25 -26.63 -2.70
CA PRO A 317 18.79 -27.39 -1.55
C PRO A 317 19.91 -26.66 -0.78
N ALA A 318 20.61 -25.71 -1.40
CA ALA A 318 21.69 -24.94 -0.78
C ALA A 318 21.20 -23.76 0.08
N GLY A 319 19.92 -23.37 0.03
CA GLY A 319 19.43 -22.28 0.88
C GLY A 319 18.08 -21.69 0.50
N ALA A 320 17.67 -20.67 1.26
CA ALA A 320 16.45 -19.91 1.03
C ALA A 320 16.43 -19.32 -0.39
N SER A 321 15.27 -19.37 -1.04
CA SER A 321 15.11 -18.94 -2.43
C SER A 321 13.89 -18.05 -2.63
N SER A 322 13.98 -17.11 -3.58
CA SER A 322 12.94 -16.14 -3.92
C SER A 322 12.26 -16.45 -5.26
N VAL A 323 11.10 -15.83 -5.47
CA VAL A 323 10.37 -15.87 -6.75
C VAL A 323 10.08 -14.44 -7.19
N THR A 324 10.35 -14.15 -8.47
CA THR A 324 10.10 -12.82 -9.04
C THR A 324 9.24 -12.96 -10.28
N TYR A 325 8.12 -12.21 -10.34
CA TYR A 325 7.24 -12.16 -11.50
C TYR A 325 7.35 -10.82 -12.23
N ASN A 326 7.76 -10.88 -13.49
CA ASN A 326 7.99 -9.74 -14.38
C ASN A 326 7.10 -9.81 -15.65
N GLY A 327 6.02 -10.59 -15.62
CA GLY A 327 5.17 -10.82 -16.79
C GLY A 327 4.01 -9.84 -16.90
N LEU A 328 3.61 -9.52 -18.14
CA LEU A 328 2.44 -8.66 -18.41
C LEU A 328 1.10 -9.42 -18.31
N GLY A 329 1.12 -10.74 -18.45
CA GLY A 329 -0.04 -11.62 -18.39
C GLY A 329 -0.45 -11.99 -16.96
N THR A 330 -1.11 -13.15 -16.85
CA THR A 330 -1.47 -13.73 -15.55
C THR A 330 -0.58 -14.93 -15.24
N LEU A 331 0.10 -14.90 -14.10
CA LEU A 331 0.65 -16.09 -13.45
C LEU A 331 -0.42 -16.66 -12.51
N THR A 332 -0.95 -17.82 -12.85
CA THR A 332 -1.88 -18.56 -12.00
C THR A 332 -1.11 -19.60 -11.19
N LEU A 333 -1.21 -19.52 -9.87
CA LEU A 333 -0.62 -20.48 -8.94
C LEU A 333 -1.72 -21.41 -8.41
N GLY A 334 -1.68 -22.65 -8.88
CA GLY A 334 -2.69 -23.68 -8.66
C GLY A 334 -3.86 -23.65 -9.66
N ALA A 335 -4.47 -24.81 -9.92
CA ALA A 335 -5.80 -24.88 -10.53
C ALA A 335 -6.46 -26.25 -10.22
N GLY A 336 -7.78 -26.24 -9.99
CA GLY A 336 -8.69 -27.42 -9.92
C GLY A 336 -8.55 -28.33 -8.70
N THR A 337 -9.59 -28.79 -8.00
CA THR A 337 -11.05 -28.65 -8.10
C THR A 337 -11.61 -28.94 -6.71
N THR A 338 -12.67 -28.24 -6.30
CA THR A 338 -13.41 -28.36 -5.02
C THR A 338 -12.66 -27.96 -3.75
N SER A 339 -13.06 -26.80 -3.22
CA SER A 339 -12.99 -26.52 -1.80
C SER A 339 -13.60 -27.70 -1.03
N GLY A 340 -12.86 -28.23 -0.05
CA GLY A 340 -13.41 -29.17 0.93
C GLY A 340 -12.92 -30.63 0.90
N VAL A 341 -11.97 -31.03 0.04
CA VAL A 341 -11.37 -32.39 0.14
C VAL A 341 -9.95 -32.31 0.69
N ASN A 342 -9.82 -32.84 1.91
CA ASN A 342 -8.58 -33.06 2.64
C ASN A 342 -7.64 -34.00 1.85
N SER A 343 -6.86 -33.47 0.91
CA SER A 343 -5.85 -34.26 0.20
C SER A 343 -4.60 -34.38 1.08
N THR A 344 -4.21 -35.60 1.43
CA THR A 344 -2.97 -35.92 2.17
C THR A 344 -1.69 -35.65 1.38
N THR A 345 -1.78 -34.99 0.23
CA THR A 345 -0.69 -34.82 -0.74
C THR A 345 -0.58 -33.36 -1.21
N GLU A 346 -0.69 -32.41 -0.26
CA GLU A 346 -0.62 -30.97 -0.55
C GLU A 346 0.70 -30.58 -1.26
N ASN A 347 0.65 -30.35 -2.57
CA ASN A 347 1.80 -29.92 -3.39
C ASN A 347 1.97 -28.39 -3.41
N SER A 348 1.86 -27.73 -2.26
CA SER A 348 1.99 -26.28 -2.14
C SER A 348 3.47 -25.86 -2.12
N SER A 349 3.76 -24.63 -2.54
CA SER A 349 5.11 -24.09 -2.57
C SER A 349 5.68 -23.92 -1.16
N SER A 350 6.99 -24.17 -1.01
CA SER A 350 7.69 -24.18 0.29
C SER A 350 8.91 -23.25 0.35
N PHE A 351 9.17 -22.48 -0.71
CA PHE A 351 10.28 -21.54 -0.72
C PHE A 351 10.16 -20.48 0.41
N THR A 352 11.30 -19.98 0.87
CA THR A 352 11.39 -19.18 2.12
C THR A 352 11.97 -17.77 1.92
N GLY A 353 12.30 -17.38 0.69
CA GLY A 353 12.64 -16.00 0.32
C GLY A 353 11.44 -15.21 -0.19
N ASP A 354 11.68 -13.95 -0.51
CA ASP A 354 10.62 -13.02 -0.94
C ASP A 354 9.93 -13.46 -2.23
N PHE A 355 8.66 -13.10 -2.36
CA PHE A 355 7.93 -13.16 -3.62
C PHE A 355 7.72 -11.73 -4.10
N VAL A 356 8.37 -11.33 -5.20
CA VAL A 356 8.19 -10.00 -5.79
C VAL A 356 7.33 -10.08 -7.05
N ILE A 357 6.33 -9.20 -7.14
CA ILE A 357 5.44 -9.07 -8.29
C ILE A 357 5.61 -7.67 -8.85
N ASN A 358 6.32 -7.57 -9.97
CA ASN A 358 6.65 -6.28 -10.57
C ASN A 358 5.64 -5.82 -11.62
N SER A 359 4.86 -6.72 -12.19
CA SER A 359 3.86 -6.40 -13.22
C SER A 359 2.81 -7.50 -13.34
N GLY A 360 1.76 -7.23 -14.13
CA GLY A 360 0.73 -8.20 -14.46
C GLY A 360 -0.08 -8.67 -13.25
N ILE A 361 -0.59 -9.90 -13.33
CA ILE A 361 -1.45 -10.48 -12.29
C ILE A 361 -0.84 -11.78 -11.78
N VAL A 362 -0.68 -11.92 -10.47
CA VAL A 362 -0.50 -13.22 -9.82
C VAL A 362 -1.83 -13.62 -9.20
N SER A 363 -2.40 -14.71 -9.69
CA SER A 363 -3.69 -15.27 -9.25
C SER A 363 -3.45 -16.51 -8.40
N VAL A 364 -3.74 -16.44 -7.10
CA VAL A 364 -3.68 -17.58 -6.20
C VAL A 364 -5.01 -18.32 -6.22
N LYS A 365 -4.97 -19.59 -6.67
CA LYS A 365 -6.14 -20.46 -6.82
C LYS A 365 -6.00 -21.81 -6.11
N LYS A 366 -5.09 -21.89 -5.13
CA LYS A 366 -4.85 -23.07 -4.31
C LYS A 366 -5.27 -22.84 -2.87
N GLU A 367 -6.20 -23.66 -2.38
CA GLU A 367 -6.56 -23.73 -0.97
C GLU A 367 -5.51 -24.58 -0.22
N VAL A 368 -5.17 -24.16 1.01
CA VAL A 368 -4.32 -24.89 1.94
C VAL A 368 -5.20 -25.45 3.05
N SER A 369 -5.37 -26.78 3.10
CA SER A 369 -6.26 -27.46 4.07
C SER A 369 -5.49 -27.99 5.28
N LEU A 370 -5.77 -27.47 6.49
CA LEU A 370 -5.20 -27.96 7.75
C LEU A 370 -5.82 -29.28 8.26
N ASN A 371 -6.91 -29.74 7.67
CA ASN A 371 -7.75 -30.82 8.23
C ASN A 371 -7.07 -32.20 8.27
N SER A 372 -5.89 -32.37 7.68
CA SER A 372 -5.09 -33.60 7.75
C SER A 372 -3.98 -33.56 8.80
N LEU A 373 -3.72 -32.39 9.41
CA LEU A 373 -2.55 -32.17 10.28
C LEU A 373 -2.91 -31.99 11.77
N GLY A 374 -4.18 -31.82 12.13
CA GLY A 374 -4.59 -31.63 13.52
C GLY A 374 -4.21 -30.25 14.08
N ALA A 375 -4.75 -29.91 15.27
CA ALA A 375 -4.48 -28.62 15.90
C ALA A 375 -3.02 -28.52 16.38
N GLY A 376 -2.35 -27.40 16.06
CA GLY A 376 -1.00 -27.07 16.58
C GLY A 376 0.18 -27.34 15.63
N GLN A 377 -0.05 -27.76 14.38
CA GLN A 377 1.02 -27.95 13.39
C GLN A 377 1.38 -26.65 12.67
N ASN A 378 2.67 -26.48 12.34
CA ASN A 378 3.17 -25.35 11.58
C ASN A 378 2.77 -25.46 10.12
N LEU A 379 2.12 -24.42 9.60
CA LEU A 379 1.84 -24.34 8.17
C LEU A 379 3.11 -23.94 7.43
N THR A 380 3.73 -24.90 6.71
CA THR A 380 5.04 -24.71 6.07
C THR A 380 4.97 -24.51 4.57
N THR A 381 3.77 -24.59 3.97
CA THR A 381 3.57 -24.45 2.52
C THR A 381 2.33 -23.62 2.18
N SER A 382 2.38 -22.91 1.07
CA SER A 382 1.23 -22.20 0.46
C SER A 382 1.53 -21.94 -1.02
N ALA A 383 0.57 -21.39 -1.79
CA ALA A 383 0.85 -20.99 -3.17
C ALA A 383 2.01 -19.98 -3.29
N LEU A 384 2.15 -19.10 -2.29
CA LEU A 384 3.16 -18.03 -2.27
C LEU A 384 4.44 -18.41 -1.53
N GLY A 385 4.65 -19.69 -1.20
CA GLY A 385 5.80 -20.20 -0.42
C GLY A 385 5.44 -20.45 1.04
N SER A 386 6.43 -20.69 1.90
CA SER A 386 6.17 -20.99 3.31
C SER A 386 5.50 -19.81 4.04
N PRO A 387 4.34 -20.01 4.69
CA PRO A 387 3.72 -19.01 5.55
C PRO A 387 4.33 -18.97 6.95
N ALA A 388 5.24 -19.90 7.28
CA ALA A 388 5.89 -19.96 8.59
C ALA A 388 7.19 -19.15 8.72
N VAL A 389 7.56 -18.40 7.68
CA VAL A 389 8.78 -17.61 7.66
C VAL A 389 8.43 -16.14 7.47
N ALA A 390 9.02 -15.28 8.31
CA ALA A 390 8.98 -13.83 8.11
C ALA A 390 9.79 -13.46 6.86
N ARG A 391 9.08 -12.98 5.84
CA ARG A 391 9.58 -12.57 4.51
C ARG A 391 8.53 -11.68 3.85
N ASN A 392 8.80 -11.16 2.66
CA ASN A 392 7.87 -10.26 1.98
C ASN A 392 7.22 -10.91 0.77
N VAL A 393 5.93 -10.63 0.60
CA VAL A 393 5.23 -10.70 -0.67
C VAL A 393 5.02 -9.26 -1.13
N ILE A 394 5.76 -8.84 -2.14
CA ILE A 394 5.86 -7.45 -2.59
C ILE A 394 5.06 -7.27 -3.87
N ILE A 395 4.13 -6.33 -3.87
CA ILE A 395 3.28 -5.97 -5.01
C ILE A 395 3.65 -4.55 -5.42
N ASN A 396 4.35 -4.43 -6.54
CA ASN A 396 4.83 -3.16 -7.07
C ASN A 396 3.81 -2.50 -8.00
N ASN A 397 4.14 -1.31 -8.46
CA ASN A 397 3.26 -0.51 -9.31
C ASN A 397 2.76 -1.29 -10.54
N GLY A 398 1.45 -1.26 -10.79
CA GLY A 398 0.81 -1.94 -11.92
C GLY A 398 0.67 -3.46 -11.76
N ALA A 399 1.19 -4.03 -10.67
CA ALA A 399 1.01 -5.44 -10.33
C ALA A 399 -0.26 -5.66 -9.49
N ILE A 400 -0.86 -6.84 -9.69
CA ILE A 400 -1.99 -7.30 -8.88
C ILE A 400 -1.65 -8.67 -8.28
N LEU A 401 -1.71 -8.79 -6.95
CA LEU A 401 -1.89 -10.09 -6.30
C LEU A 401 -3.37 -10.32 -6.07
N SER A 402 -3.94 -11.36 -6.68
CA SER A 402 -5.35 -11.73 -6.58
C SER A 402 -5.49 -13.03 -5.80
N ILE A 403 -6.25 -13.00 -4.72
CA ILE A 403 -6.70 -14.19 -4.00
C ILE A 403 -8.07 -14.59 -4.54
N ASP A 404 -8.07 -15.72 -5.26
CA ASP A 404 -9.21 -16.22 -6.01
C ASP A 404 -9.68 -17.58 -5.43
N ILE A 405 -9.42 -17.81 -4.14
CA ILE A 405 -9.78 -19.03 -3.41
C ILE A 405 -9.85 -18.76 -1.89
N SER A 406 -10.59 -19.58 -1.15
CA SER A 406 -10.58 -19.57 0.32
C SER A 406 -9.31 -20.22 0.90
N ASN A 407 -8.92 -19.76 2.09
CA ASN A 407 -7.82 -20.30 2.90
C ASN A 407 -6.51 -20.53 2.11
N PRO A 408 -6.05 -19.59 1.27
CA PRO A 408 -4.81 -19.78 0.49
C PRO A 408 -3.56 -19.89 1.35
N PHE A 409 -3.65 -19.45 2.62
CA PHE A 409 -2.58 -19.45 3.62
C PHE A 409 -3.01 -20.19 4.89
N GLY A 410 -3.95 -21.12 4.75
CA GLY A 410 -4.55 -21.88 5.84
C GLY A 410 -5.76 -21.19 6.50
N PRO A 411 -6.56 -21.94 7.27
CA PRO A 411 -7.68 -21.40 8.04
C PRO A 411 -7.18 -20.68 9.31
N GLY A 412 -7.30 -19.36 9.33
CA GLY A 412 -6.84 -18.52 10.45
C GLY A 412 -7.53 -18.79 11.80
N ALA A 413 -8.83 -19.13 11.79
CA ALA A 413 -9.60 -19.37 13.03
C ALA A 413 -9.19 -20.62 13.82
N THR A 414 -8.54 -21.60 13.17
CA THR A 414 -8.19 -22.90 13.78
C THR A 414 -6.70 -23.07 14.06
N SER A 415 -5.85 -22.20 13.49
CA SER A 415 -4.40 -22.20 13.74
C SER A 415 -4.12 -21.51 15.08
N LYS A 416 -4.33 -22.22 16.19
CA LYS A 416 -3.96 -21.79 17.55
C LYS A 416 -2.44 -21.73 17.80
N SER A 417 -1.64 -21.65 16.74
CA SER A 417 -0.18 -21.61 16.82
C SER A 417 0.29 -20.28 17.39
N ASN A 418 1.36 -20.32 18.17
CA ASN A 418 2.11 -19.14 18.58
C ASN A 418 3.54 -19.28 18.01
N PRO A 419 3.98 -18.41 17.09
CA PRO A 419 3.26 -17.25 16.55
C PRO A 419 2.09 -17.63 15.62
N GLY A 420 1.19 -16.67 15.41
CA GLY A 420 0.12 -16.77 14.41
C GLY A 420 0.66 -16.86 12.98
N TYR A 421 -0.15 -17.40 12.07
CA TYR A 421 0.18 -17.54 10.65
C TYR A 421 -0.85 -16.82 9.77
N PRO A 422 -0.46 -16.33 8.58
CA PRO A 422 0.90 -16.38 8.03
C PRO A 422 1.83 -15.31 8.64
N GLN A 423 3.14 -15.58 8.65
CA GLN A 423 4.18 -14.68 9.17
C GLN A 423 4.79 -13.77 8.10
N PHE A 424 4.58 -14.05 6.80
CA PHE A 424 5.05 -13.15 5.76
C PHE A 424 4.23 -11.86 5.73
N THR A 425 4.90 -10.78 5.38
CA THR A 425 4.29 -9.46 5.20
C THR A 425 3.82 -9.31 3.78
N ILE A 426 2.56 -8.91 3.57
CA ILE A 426 2.12 -8.40 2.27
C ILE A 426 2.47 -6.93 2.20
N VAL A 427 3.33 -6.55 1.25
CA VAL A 427 3.73 -5.17 0.99
C VAL A 427 3.07 -4.71 -0.30
N VAL A 428 2.19 -3.72 -0.22
CA VAL A 428 1.52 -3.12 -1.37
C VAL A 428 2.09 -1.73 -1.60
N ASN A 429 2.94 -1.62 -2.61
CA ASN A 429 3.58 -0.37 -3.00
C ASN A 429 2.65 0.50 -3.86
N ASN A 430 3.02 1.76 -4.06
CA ASN A 430 2.21 2.73 -4.79
C ASN A 430 1.82 2.21 -6.18
N GLY A 431 0.54 2.29 -6.52
CA GLY A 431 -0.02 1.74 -7.76
C GLY A 431 -0.13 0.21 -7.82
N GLY A 432 0.36 -0.52 -6.81
CA GLY A 432 0.14 -1.96 -6.65
C GLY A 432 -1.23 -2.26 -6.02
N MET A 433 -1.76 -3.46 -6.29
CA MET A 433 -3.05 -3.89 -5.77
C MET A 433 -3.01 -5.29 -5.14
N PHE A 434 -3.45 -5.40 -3.88
CA PHE A 434 -3.82 -6.67 -3.27
C PHE A 434 -5.34 -6.84 -3.37
N ARG A 435 -5.80 -7.90 -4.02
CA ARG A 435 -7.22 -8.12 -4.31
C ARG A 435 -7.72 -9.44 -3.73
N THR A 436 -8.91 -9.44 -3.14
CA THR A 436 -9.66 -10.66 -2.84
C THR A 436 -10.91 -10.72 -3.71
N THR A 437 -11.06 -11.79 -4.49
CA THR A 437 -12.20 -11.95 -5.43
C THR A 437 -13.22 -12.97 -4.97
N THR A 438 -12.77 -13.98 -4.23
CA THR A 438 -13.62 -15.03 -3.68
C THR A 438 -13.02 -15.60 -2.40
N GLY A 439 -13.86 -16.16 -1.54
CA GLY A 439 -13.42 -16.86 -0.35
C GLY A 439 -12.97 -15.94 0.78
N ASN A 440 -12.48 -16.55 1.86
CA ASN A 440 -11.89 -15.86 3.00
C ASN A 440 -10.38 -16.10 3.02
N ALA A 441 -9.58 -15.07 3.29
CA ALA A 441 -8.13 -15.18 3.42
C ALA A 441 -7.65 -14.54 4.72
N THR A 442 -6.92 -15.31 5.53
CA THR A 442 -6.18 -14.75 6.65
C THR A 442 -4.79 -14.33 6.17
N ILE A 443 -4.41 -13.09 6.45
CA ILE A 443 -3.10 -12.55 6.10
C ILE A 443 -2.32 -12.17 7.34
N GLY A 444 -0.99 -12.13 7.20
CA GLY A 444 -0.05 -11.71 8.22
C GLY A 444 -0.01 -10.19 8.34
N PRO A 445 1.17 -9.61 8.65
CA PRO A 445 1.36 -8.17 8.59
C PRO A 445 1.04 -7.62 7.20
N LEU A 446 0.41 -6.44 7.18
CA LEU A 446 0.11 -5.70 5.96
C LEU A 446 0.84 -4.36 5.99
N VAL A 447 1.59 -4.07 4.92
CA VAL A 447 2.25 -2.78 4.71
C VAL A 447 1.66 -2.14 3.45
N LEU A 448 1.16 -0.92 3.57
CA LEU A 448 0.67 -0.12 2.44
C LEU A 448 1.56 1.11 2.27
N ASN A 449 2.20 1.22 1.12
CA ASN A 449 3.06 2.36 0.78
C ASN A 449 2.48 3.12 -0.43
N GLY A 450 1.23 3.56 -0.32
CA GLY A 450 0.45 4.12 -1.43
C GLY A 450 -0.35 3.08 -2.23
N GLY A 451 -0.31 1.82 -1.81
CA GLY A 451 -1.00 0.71 -2.46
C GLY A 451 -2.49 0.62 -2.12
N THR A 452 -3.20 -0.24 -2.88
CA THR A 452 -4.63 -0.50 -2.66
C THR A 452 -4.90 -1.95 -2.25
N VAL A 453 -5.65 -2.15 -1.18
CA VAL A 453 -6.38 -3.39 -0.92
C VAL A 453 -7.78 -3.28 -1.52
N SER A 454 -8.18 -4.25 -2.34
CA SER A 454 -9.48 -4.30 -3.01
C SER A 454 -10.23 -5.59 -2.65
N ILE A 455 -11.31 -5.44 -1.89
CA ILE A 455 -12.18 -6.53 -1.49
C ILE A 455 -13.38 -6.54 -2.43
N THR A 456 -13.47 -7.56 -3.27
CA THR A 456 -14.52 -7.68 -4.30
C THR A 456 -15.48 -8.83 -4.03
N SER A 457 -15.32 -9.54 -2.92
CA SER A 457 -16.25 -10.58 -2.47
C SER A 457 -17.13 -10.08 -1.33
N PRO A 458 -18.42 -10.47 -1.29
CA PRO A 458 -19.34 -10.07 -0.23
C PRO A 458 -19.01 -10.76 1.09
N ASN A 459 -19.34 -10.10 2.20
CA ASN A 459 -19.26 -10.68 3.55
C ASN A 459 -20.05 -11.99 3.62
N LYS A 460 -19.46 -13.01 4.26
CA LYS A 460 -20.17 -14.25 4.62
C LYS A 460 -20.65 -14.14 6.06
N ALA A 461 -21.65 -14.94 6.42
CA ALA A 461 -22.24 -14.92 7.77
C ALA A 461 -21.24 -15.22 8.90
N THR A 462 -20.13 -15.91 8.60
CA THR A 462 -19.13 -16.33 9.60
C THR A 462 -17.75 -15.68 9.37
N PHE A 463 -17.37 -15.38 8.14
CA PHE A 463 -16.03 -14.85 7.84
C PHE A 463 -16.12 -13.71 6.83
N ALA A 464 -15.40 -12.64 7.11
CA ALA A 464 -15.17 -11.61 6.12
C ALA A 464 -14.20 -12.16 5.03
N PRO A 465 -14.22 -11.58 3.82
CA PRO A 465 -13.27 -11.90 2.76
C PRO A 465 -11.80 -11.90 3.15
N LEU A 466 -11.45 -11.06 4.12
CA LEU A 466 -10.09 -10.89 4.60
C LEU A 466 -10.09 -10.91 6.14
N GLY A 467 -9.10 -11.54 6.75
CA GLY A 467 -8.86 -11.48 8.19
C GLY A 467 -7.42 -11.08 8.47
N LEU A 468 -7.22 -10.16 9.40
CA LEU A 468 -5.88 -9.69 9.76
C LEU A 468 -5.35 -10.50 10.94
N GLU A 469 -4.23 -11.18 10.79
CA GLU A 469 -3.51 -11.82 11.89
C GLU A 469 -2.65 -10.82 12.67
N ASN A 470 -2.18 -9.78 11.99
CA ASN A 470 -1.23 -8.82 12.54
C ASN A 470 -1.60 -7.39 12.15
N ASP A 471 -0.78 -6.43 12.59
CA ASP A 471 -1.03 -5.01 12.41
C ASP A 471 -0.88 -4.53 10.96
N VAL A 472 -1.53 -3.40 10.69
CA VAL A 472 -1.42 -2.68 9.42
C VAL A 472 -0.48 -1.50 9.60
N THR A 473 0.55 -1.42 8.75
CA THR A 473 1.44 -0.25 8.69
C THR A 473 1.20 0.51 7.39
N VAL A 474 1.03 1.82 7.48
CA VAL A 474 0.93 2.71 6.31
C VAL A 474 2.09 3.68 6.30
N GLY A 475 2.74 3.79 5.15
CA GLY A 475 3.84 4.71 4.89
C GLY A 475 3.92 5.05 3.40
N GLY A 476 5.14 5.20 2.89
CA GLY A 476 5.37 5.66 1.52
C GLY A 476 5.19 7.17 1.38
N SER A 477 4.95 7.61 0.14
CA SER A 477 4.80 9.03 -0.23
C SER A 477 3.42 9.36 -0.82
N SER A 478 2.44 8.47 -0.63
CA SER A 478 1.11 8.55 -1.25
C SER A 478 0.04 7.97 -0.34
N PRO A 479 -1.21 8.45 -0.44
CA PRO A 479 -2.33 7.86 0.27
C PRO A 479 -2.52 6.39 -0.10
N SER A 480 -2.85 5.57 0.88
CA SER A 480 -3.19 4.16 0.73
C SER A 480 -4.70 3.94 0.88
N PHE A 481 -5.19 2.82 0.35
CA PHE A 481 -6.62 2.53 0.31
C PHE A 481 -6.93 1.09 0.71
N ILE A 482 -7.99 0.90 1.50
CA ILE A 482 -8.64 -0.40 1.72
C ILE A 482 -10.11 -0.26 1.32
N THR A 483 -10.48 -0.89 0.21
CA THR A 483 -11.74 -0.66 -0.48
C THR A 483 -12.58 -1.94 -0.57
N ALA A 484 -13.91 -1.78 -0.63
CA ALA A 484 -14.84 -2.88 -0.89
C ALA A 484 -15.79 -2.55 -2.03
N SER A 485 -15.30 -2.58 -3.28
CA SER A 485 -16.04 -2.10 -4.46
C SER A 485 -17.30 -2.91 -4.82
N ALA A 486 -17.42 -4.14 -4.31
CA ALA A 486 -18.59 -5.00 -4.52
C ALA A 486 -19.38 -5.29 -3.23
N GLY A 487 -19.09 -4.56 -2.14
CA GLY A 487 -19.56 -4.88 -0.79
C GLY A 487 -18.72 -5.99 -0.16
N GLY A 488 -18.34 -5.83 1.10
CA GLY A 488 -17.39 -6.72 1.79
C GLY A 488 -16.62 -5.97 2.88
N GLY A 489 -15.82 -6.71 3.63
CA GLY A 489 -15.12 -6.21 4.79
C GLY A 489 -13.92 -7.05 5.15
N PHE A 490 -13.35 -6.76 6.30
CA PHE A 490 -12.29 -7.56 6.89
C PHE A 490 -12.47 -7.68 8.39
N ASN A 491 -12.16 -8.86 8.92
CA ASN A 491 -12.13 -9.09 10.35
C ASN A 491 -10.86 -8.43 10.90
N LEU A 492 -11.02 -7.59 11.93
CA LEU A 492 -9.90 -6.96 12.61
C LEU A 492 -9.03 -8.05 13.21
N THR A 493 -9.56 -8.94 14.04
CA THR A 493 -8.81 -10.10 14.50
C THR A 493 -9.25 -11.40 13.84
N VAL A 494 -8.36 -12.39 13.81
CA VAL A 494 -8.71 -13.81 13.60
C VAL A 494 -8.20 -14.72 14.74
N THR A 495 -7.56 -14.13 15.76
CA THR A 495 -7.01 -14.78 16.96
C THR A 495 -7.61 -14.22 18.24
N ASN A 496 -7.20 -14.77 19.40
CA ASN A 496 -7.65 -14.32 20.72
C ASN A 496 -7.17 -12.90 21.09
N THR A 497 -6.14 -12.37 20.43
CA THR A 497 -5.73 -10.96 20.57
C THR A 497 -6.77 -10.10 19.90
N GLN A 498 -7.73 -9.62 20.68
CA GLN A 498 -8.89 -8.83 20.25
C GLN A 498 -8.55 -7.34 20.01
N VAL A 499 -7.36 -7.04 19.50
CA VAL A 499 -6.93 -5.67 19.20
C VAL A 499 -6.16 -5.69 17.88
N ARG A 500 -6.40 -4.71 17.01
CA ARG A 500 -5.52 -4.42 15.87
C ARG A 500 -5.08 -2.98 15.84
N ILE A 501 -3.80 -2.80 15.51
CA ILE A 501 -3.19 -1.49 15.35
C ILE A 501 -3.09 -1.17 13.86
N PHE A 502 -3.53 0.02 13.51
CA PHE A 502 -3.26 0.66 12.24
C PHE A 502 -2.26 1.78 12.50
N ASN A 503 -0.98 1.52 12.25
CA ASN A 503 0.08 2.50 12.38
C ASN A 503 0.22 3.29 11.08
N VAL A 504 -0.38 4.48 11.03
CA VAL A 504 -0.46 5.32 9.83
C VAL A 504 0.52 6.48 9.94
N ALA A 505 1.60 6.44 9.17
CA ALA A 505 2.50 7.59 9.02
C ALA A 505 1.81 8.71 8.24
N ASP A 506 2.32 9.93 8.41
CA ASP A 506 2.03 11.04 7.51
C ASP A 506 2.81 10.79 6.20
N ALA A 507 2.16 10.11 5.27
CA ALA A 507 2.77 9.66 4.03
C ALA A 507 2.86 10.80 3.01
N THR A 508 1.95 11.77 3.09
CA THR A 508 1.89 12.89 2.15
C THR A 508 2.62 14.14 2.63
N GLY A 509 2.97 14.22 3.90
CA GLY A 509 3.61 15.38 4.52
C GLY A 509 2.65 16.55 4.72
N ASP A 510 1.34 16.29 4.72
CA ASP A 510 0.29 17.30 4.82
C ASP A 510 -0.90 16.81 5.66
N ALA A 511 -1.96 17.62 5.78
CA ALA A 511 -3.13 17.30 6.62
C ALA A 511 -4.20 16.45 5.89
N ASN A 512 -3.96 16.05 4.64
CA ASN A 512 -4.86 15.22 3.88
C ASN A 512 -4.85 13.78 4.42
N VAL A 513 -5.77 12.97 3.92
CA VAL A 513 -5.91 11.57 4.37
C VAL A 513 -4.80 10.70 3.79
N ASP A 514 -4.04 10.03 4.66
CA ASP A 514 -2.99 9.07 4.28
C ASP A 514 -3.52 7.64 4.13
N LEU A 515 -4.59 7.29 4.85
CA LEU A 515 -5.27 6.01 4.69
C LEU A 515 -6.79 6.20 4.64
N THR A 516 -7.41 5.79 3.54
CA THR A 516 -8.87 5.68 3.45
C THR A 516 -9.31 4.22 3.54
N VAL A 517 -10.18 3.92 4.52
CA VAL A 517 -10.83 2.61 4.65
C VAL A 517 -12.32 2.74 4.35
N SER A 518 -12.74 2.20 3.21
CA SER A 518 -14.14 2.10 2.79
C SER A 518 -14.68 0.66 2.82
N ALA A 519 -13.83 -0.32 3.12
CA ALA A 519 -14.27 -1.66 3.48
C ALA A 519 -14.79 -1.71 4.94
N VAL A 520 -15.78 -2.54 5.21
CA VAL A 520 -16.34 -2.72 6.56
C VAL A 520 -15.32 -3.41 7.48
N MET A 521 -14.98 -2.79 8.60
CA MET A 521 -14.26 -3.44 9.69
C MET A 521 -15.23 -4.25 10.56
N ASP A 522 -14.90 -5.52 10.78
CA ASP A 522 -15.73 -6.50 11.48
C ASP A 522 -14.96 -7.15 12.64
N ASP A 523 -15.71 -7.70 13.60
CA ASP A 523 -15.18 -8.60 14.62
C ASP A 523 -14.81 -9.95 14.01
N ASN A 524 -13.96 -10.73 14.69
CA ASN A 524 -13.93 -12.16 14.39
C ASN A 524 -15.21 -12.83 14.92
N THR A 525 -15.89 -13.65 14.11
CA THR A 525 -17.01 -14.45 14.61
C THR A 525 -16.59 -15.84 15.09
N SER A 526 -15.33 -16.25 14.89
CA SER A 526 -14.80 -17.55 15.32
C SER A 526 -13.29 -17.52 15.66
N PRO A 527 -12.91 -17.51 16.95
CA PRO A 527 -13.80 -17.42 18.12
C PRO A 527 -14.51 -16.07 18.17
N ALA A 528 -15.78 -16.07 18.53
CA ALA A 528 -16.56 -14.83 18.68
C ALA A 528 -15.95 -13.95 19.78
N GLY A 529 -15.68 -12.69 19.45
CA GLY A 529 -15.09 -11.74 20.39
C GLY A 529 -15.09 -10.31 19.87
N ALA A 530 -15.28 -9.36 20.79
CA ALA A 530 -15.24 -7.94 20.51
C ALA A 530 -13.83 -7.51 20.09
N SER A 531 -13.67 -7.08 18.85
CA SER A 531 -12.40 -6.65 18.29
C SER A 531 -12.22 -5.15 18.47
N SER A 532 -11.18 -4.77 19.20
CA SER A 532 -10.77 -3.39 19.42
C SER A 532 -9.86 -2.91 18.29
N PHE A 533 -9.87 -1.60 18.08
CA PHE A 533 -9.15 -0.93 17.02
C PHE A 533 -8.31 0.21 17.60
N ILE A 534 -7.03 0.24 17.24
CA ILE A 534 -6.10 1.32 17.62
C ILE A 534 -5.61 2.03 16.36
N LYS A 535 -5.88 3.33 16.26
CA LYS A 535 -5.20 4.23 15.32
C LYS A 535 -3.90 4.72 15.96
N ALA A 536 -2.78 4.39 15.35
CA ALA A 536 -1.44 4.84 15.71
C ALA A 536 -0.77 5.57 14.52
N GLY A 537 0.46 6.03 14.72
CA GLY A 537 1.19 6.84 13.74
C GLY A 537 0.62 8.27 13.59
N VAL A 538 1.47 9.19 13.13
CA VAL A 538 1.17 10.64 13.11
C VAL A 538 0.22 11.07 12.00
N GLY A 539 0.00 10.23 10.98
CA GLY A 539 -0.82 10.55 9.81
C GLY A 539 -2.32 10.50 10.06
N THR A 540 -3.08 10.76 9.00
CA THR A 540 -4.53 10.90 9.00
C THR A 540 -5.20 9.66 8.40
N MET A 541 -6.17 9.08 9.12
CA MET A 541 -6.96 7.94 8.65
C MET A 541 -8.45 8.28 8.60
N LEU A 542 -9.11 7.97 7.48
CA LEU A 542 -10.55 8.10 7.28
C LEU A 542 -11.24 6.73 7.33
N LEU A 543 -12.23 6.58 8.20
CA LEU A 543 -13.15 5.45 8.20
C LEU A 543 -14.45 5.83 7.47
N ALA A 544 -14.53 5.51 6.19
CA ALA A 544 -15.66 5.85 5.33
C ALA A 544 -16.81 4.84 5.42
N ALA A 545 -16.55 3.61 5.89
CA ALA A 545 -17.56 2.57 6.02
C ALA A 545 -18.41 2.70 7.29
N THR A 546 -19.58 2.07 7.27
CA THR A 546 -20.33 1.74 8.50
C THR A 546 -19.76 0.44 9.04
N ASN A 547 -18.94 0.56 10.09
CA ASN A 547 -18.22 -0.55 10.70
C ASN A 547 -19.08 -1.28 11.73
N ILE A 548 -18.77 -2.55 11.95
CA ILE A 548 -19.58 -3.47 12.78
C ILE A 548 -18.78 -4.14 13.91
N TYR A 549 -17.48 -3.88 14.03
CA TYR A 549 -16.71 -4.31 15.19
C TYR A 549 -17.28 -3.76 16.50
N SER A 550 -17.12 -4.52 17.59
CA SER A 550 -17.76 -4.21 18.89
C SER A 550 -16.79 -3.87 20.02
N GLY A 551 -15.48 -3.86 19.76
CA GLY A 551 -14.46 -3.47 20.73
C GLY A 551 -14.25 -1.96 20.87
N VAL A 552 -13.27 -1.59 21.70
CA VAL A 552 -12.92 -0.18 21.98
C VAL A 552 -12.18 0.41 20.78
N THR A 553 -12.45 1.69 20.49
CA THR A 553 -11.67 2.50 19.54
C THR A 553 -10.72 3.37 20.33
N THR A 554 -9.41 3.23 20.10
CA THR A 554 -8.36 4.06 20.71
C THR A 554 -7.60 4.82 19.63
N ILE A 555 -7.37 6.11 19.86
CA ILE A 555 -6.53 6.95 19.01
C ILE A 555 -5.26 7.26 19.81
N SER A 556 -4.20 6.51 19.55
CA SER A 556 -2.90 6.65 20.22
C SER A 556 -2.07 7.79 19.63
N ALA A 557 -2.21 8.04 18.32
CA ALA A 557 -1.51 9.10 17.60
C ALA A 557 -2.22 9.52 16.30
N GLY A 558 -1.91 10.73 15.83
CA GLY A 558 -2.40 11.29 14.58
C GLY A 558 -3.91 11.55 14.59
N THR A 559 -4.50 11.61 13.39
CA THR A 559 -5.90 11.98 13.21
C THR A 559 -6.73 10.78 12.76
N LEU A 560 -7.87 10.55 13.42
CA LEU A 560 -8.92 9.64 12.96
C LEU A 560 -10.16 10.44 12.55
N ILE A 561 -10.67 10.19 11.35
CA ILE A 561 -11.82 10.88 10.78
C ILE A 561 -13.00 9.91 10.64
N ALA A 562 -14.17 10.31 11.15
CA ALA A 562 -15.42 9.63 10.91
C ALA A 562 -16.00 10.02 9.53
N GLY A 563 -16.10 9.06 8.62
CA GLY A 563 -16.75 9.25 7.31
C GLY A 563 -18.25 8.95 7.29
N THR A 564 -18.86 8.65 8.45
CA THR A 564 -20.30 8.47 8.64
C THR A 564 -20.68 8.73 10.11
N ASN A 565 -21.96 8.61 10.46
CA ASN A 565 -22.44 8.71 11.84
C ASN A 565 -21.81 7.62 12.73
N SER A 566 -21.59 7.94 14.01
CA SER A 566 -21.11 6.98 15.02
C SER A 566 -22.03 7.00 16.25
N PRO A 567 -23.22 6.36 16.18
CA PRO A 567 -24.11 6.25 17.34
C PRO A 567 -23.47 5.40 18.46
N SER A 568 -23.98 5.54 19.69
CA SER A 568 -23.59 4.67 20.80
C SER A 568 -24.38 3.36 20.75
N GLY A 569 -23.69 2.20 20.80
CA GLY A 569 -24.35 0.89 20.82
C GLY A 569 -25.00 0.45 19.50
N ALA A 570 -24.69 1.10 18.39
CA ALA A 570 -25.20 0.77 17.05
C ALA A 570 -24.11 0.98 16.00
N VAL A 571 -24.23 0.29 14.87
CA VAL A 571 -23.23 0.32 13.78
C VAL A 571 -22.99 1.74 13.27
N GLY A 572 -21.73 2.07 12.97
CA GLY A 572 -21.33 3.42 12.58
C GLY A 572 -19.85 3.49 12.20
N ALA A 573 -19.32 4.70 12.03
CA ALA A 573 -17.91 4.89 11.67
C ALA A 573 -16.95 4.18 12.64
N PHE A 574 -17.29 4.14 13.93
CA PHE A 574 -16.46 3.54 14.97
C PHE A 574 -17.06 2.26 15.55
N GLY A 575 -17.71 1.42 14.73
CA GLY A 575 -18.26 0.14 15.19
C GLY A 575 -19.56 0.29 15.98
N ASN A 576 -20.02 -0.79 16.61
CA ASN A 576 -21.29 -0.84 17.36
C ASN A 576 -21.13 -0.81 18.90
N ALA A 577 -19.94 -0.50 19.39
CA ALA A 577 -19.66 -0.45 20.82
C ALA A 577 -20.37 0.71 21.53
N SER A 578 -20.76 0.50 22.81
CA SER A 578 -21.26 1.55 23.70
C SER A 578 -20.16 2.18 24.57
N SER A 579 -18.97 1.57 24.61
CA SER A 579 -17.80 2.10 25.30
C SER A 579 -17.36 3.44 24.71
N ALA A 580 -16.70 4.27 25.52
CA ALA A 580 -16.15 5.53 25.03
C ALA A 580 -15.02 5.30 24.02
N ILE A 581 -14.91 6.22 23.05
CA ILE A 581 -13.71 6.34 22.22
C ILE A 581 -12.61 6.94 23.10
N VAL A 582 -11.44 6.32 23.10
CA VAL A 582 -10.30 6.76 23.91
C VAL A 582 -9.35 7.58 23.05
N LEU A 583 -9.11 8.83 23.43
CA LEU A 583 -8.10 9.71 22.83
C LEU A 583 -6.85 9.69 23.72
N GLY A 584 -5.84 8.95 23.29
CA GLY A 584 -4.57 8.77 23.98
C GLY A 584 -4.42 7.47 24.76
N ASP A 585 -3.21 6.94 24.80
CA ASP A 585 -2.80 5.79 25.61
C ASP A 585 -1.34 5.95 26.07
N ALA A 586 -0.75 4.94 26.72
CA ALA A 586 0.63 5.02 27.19
C ALA A 586 1.64 5.31 26.06
N ASN A 587 1.35 4.90 24.82
CA ASN A 587 2.20 5.16 23.67
C ASN A 587 2.10 6.63 23.20
N THR A 588 1.01 7.33 23.52
CA THR A 588 0.91 8.77 23.27
C THR A 588 2.00 9.53 24.00
N THR A 589 2.28 9.18 25.26
CA THR A 589 3.39 9.78 26.02
C THR A 589 4.75 9.32 25.52
N ALA A 590 4.92 8.01 25.29
CA ALA A 590 6.18 7.46 24.80
C ALA A 590 6.64 8.11 23.47
N ASN A 591 5.68 8.43 22.60
CA ASN A 591 5.93 9.01 21.28
C ASN A 591 5.65 10.51 21.20
N ASN A 592 5.26 11.15 22.31
CA ASN A 592 4.89 12.57 22.36
C ASN A 592 3.85 12.95 21.27
N SER A 593 2.85 12.10 21.09
CA SER A 593 1.88 12.18 19.99
C SER A 593 0.76 13.19 20.27
N SER A 594 0.07 13.63 19.22
CA SER A 594 -1.10 14.53 19.29
C SER A 594 -2.35 13.85 18.72
N PRO A 595 -3.13 13.09 19.51
CA PRO A 595 -4.31 12.41 19.01
C PRO A 595 -5.44 13.37 18.64
N ALA A 596 -6.09 13.14 17.51
CA ALA A 596 -7.23 13.91 17.04
C ALA A 596 -8.39 13.03 16.56
N LEU A 597 -9.61 13.42 16.89
CA LEU A 597 -10.85 12.80 16.39
C LEU A 597 -11.71 13.84 15.68
N LEU A 598 -11.92 13.68 14.38
CA LEU A 598 -12.67 14.64 13.58
C LEU A 598 -13.89 14.03 12.89
N ALA A 599 -14.95 14.82 12.71
CA ALA A 599 -16.09 14.48 11.86
C ALA A 599 -15.79 14.87 10.40
N GLY A 600 -15.87 13.92 9.47
CA GLY A 600 -15.53 14.12 8.05
C GLY A 600 -16.56 14.90 7.22
N GLY A 601 -17.74 15.14 7.78
CA GLY A 601 -18.89 15.76 7.10
C GLY A 601 -19.99 16.08 8.11
N ALA A 602 -21.23 16.24 7.64
CA ALA A 602 -22.39 16.52 8.49
C ALA A 602 -22.85 15.27 9.29
N PHE A 603 -21.97 14.79 10.17
CA PHE A 603 -22.12 13.54 10.92
C PHE A 603 -22.23 13.81 12.42
N THR A 604 -22.91 12.88 13.11
CA THR A 604 -23.02 12.86 14.56
C THR A 604 -22.13 11.78 15.16
N ILE A 605 -21.22 12.19 16.06
CA ILE A 605 -20.45 11.32 16.93
C ILE A 605 -21.21 11.21 18.26
N GLY A 606 -22.03 10.16 18.38
CA GLY A 606 -22.87 9.90 19.54
C GLY A 606 -22.20 9.03 20.61
N ARG A 607 -21.08 8.38 20.31
CA ARG A 607 -20.26 7.69 21.31
C ARG A 607 -19.62 8.70 22.25
N ALA A 608 -19.57 8.35 23.54
CA ALA A 608 -18.82 9.13 24.52
C ALA A 608 -17.32 9.15 24.16
N ILE A 609 -16.61 10.17 24.63
CA ILE A 609 -15.18 10.35 24.40
C ILE A 609 -14.47 10.49 25.73
N THR A 610 -13.38 9.75 25.91
CA THR A 610 -12.46 9.93 27.03
C THR A 610 -11.12 10.40 26.50
N VAL A 611 -10.74 11.63 26.81
CA VAL A 611 -9.37 12.12 26.59
C VAL A 611 -8.53 11.62 27.76
N ALA A 612 -7.51 10.83 27.45
CA ALA A 612 -6.71 10.11 28.44
C ALA A 612 -5.77 11.03 29.23
N ALA A 613 -5.35 10.58 30.41
CA ALA A 613 -4.43 11.28 31.30
C ALA A 613 -2.96 11.11 30.85
N GLN A 614 -2.68 11.27 29.56
CA GLN A 614 -1.37 10.98 28.97
C GLN A 614 -0.70 12.29 28.56
N PRO A 615 0.42 12.68 29.18
CA PRO A 615 1.12 13.91 28.83
C PRO A 615 1.64 13.86 27.39
N SER A 616 1.54 15.00 26.72
CA SER A 616 2.09 15.29 25.39
C SER A 616 2.42 16.78 25.30
N THR A 617 3.44 17.13 24.54
CA THR A 617 3.77 18.54 24.22
C THR A 617 2.84 19.12 23.16
N GLY A 618 2.18 18.26 22.38
CA GLY A 618 1.13 18.67 21.46
C GLY A 618 -0.25 18.65 22.11
N THR A 619 -1.30 18.80 21.29
CA THR A 619 -2.67 18.97 21.79
C THR A 619 -3.59 17.86 21.32
N TYR A 620 -4.37 17.32 22.25
CA TYR A 620 -5.51 16.47 21.92
C TYR A 620 -6.57 17.31 21.23
N THR A 621 -7.18 16.80 20.16
CA THR A 621 -8.14 17.57 19.37
C THR A 621 -9.42 16.80 19.10
N ILE A 622 -10.57 17.48 19.20
CA ILE A 622 -11.83 17.06 18.57
C ILE A 622 -12.30 18.15 17.61
N GLY A 623 -13.09 17.79 16.60
CA GLY A 623 -13.48 18.80 15.62
C GLY A 623 -14.25 18.34 14.41
N GLY A 624 -14.49 19.28 13.50
CA GLY A 624 -14.91 18.99 12.13
C GLY A 624 -13.73 19.10 11.16
N TYR A 625 -13.55 18.06 10.34
CA TYR A 625 -12.50 18.00 9.32
C TYR A 625 -12.84 18.85 8.10
N THR A 626 -14.11 18.92 7.74
CA THR A 626 -14.63 19.73 6.63
C THR A 626 -15.62 20.77 7.13
N ASP A 627 -15.92 21.76 6.30
CA ASP A 627 -16.90 22.80 6.60
C ASP A 627 -18.34 22.26 6.52
N ASN A 628 -18.79 21.63 7.60
CA ASN A 628 -20.09 20.99 7.68
C ASN A 628 -20.66 21.11 9.10
N ASN A 629 -22.00 21.01 9.21
CA ASN A 629 -22.69 20.89 10.50
C ASN A 629 -22.40 19.53 11.15
N SER A 630 -21.35 19.48 11.95
CA SER A 630 -20.92 18.28 12.67
C SER A 630 -21.45 18.31 14.09
N THR A 631 -21.77 17.15 14.68
CA THR A 631 -22.26 17.08 16.07
C THR A 631 -21.49 16.06 16.89
N PHE A 632 -21.06 16.45 18.10
CA PHE A 632 -20.61 15.54 19.16
C PHE A 632 -21.69 15.50 20.24
N SER A 633 -22.45 14.40 20.27
CA SER A 633 -23.59 14.24 21.19
C SER A 633 -23.34 13.27 22.35
N GLY A 634 -22.26 12.49 22.29
CA GLY A 634 -21.76 11.75 23.45
C GLY A 634 -21.04 12.68 24.43
N LEU A 635 -21.07 12.33 25.73
CA LEU A 635 -20.33 13.06 26.76
C LEU A 635 -18.82 13.01 26.48
N ILE A 636 -18.14 14.15 26.62
CA ILE A 636 -16.69 14.25 26.48
C ILE A 636 -16.07 14.41 27.88
N THR A 637 -15.29 13.43 28.32
CA THR A 637 -14.57 13.44 29.59
C THR A 637 -13.10 13.75 29.34
N ILE A 638 -12.57 14.82 29.96
CA ILE A 638 -11.19 15.27 29.74
C ILE A 638 -10.29 15.00 30.96
N ASN A 639 -9.22 14.24 30.75
CA ASN A 639 -8.19 13.99 31.78
C ASN A 639 -6.86 14.71 31.48
N THR A 640 -6.83 15.52 30.42
CA THR A 640 -5.76 16.46 30.04
C THR A 640 -6.40 17.60 29.21
N ASN A 641 -5.61 18.57 28.76
CA ASN A 641 -6.09 19.69 27.95
C ASN A 641 -6.66 19.19 26.61
N LEU A 642 -7.69 19.88 26.11
CA LEU A 642 -8.38 19.53 24.88
C LEU A 642 -8.53 20.77 23.99
N THR A 643 -8.26 20.61 22.70
CA THR A 643 -8.58 21.58 21.65
C THR A 643 -9.87 21.16 20.94
N VAL A 644 -10.78 22.11 20.73
CA VAL A 644 -11.97 21.97 19.90
C VAL A 644 -11.75 22.83 18.65
N SER A 645 -11.74 22.24 17.46
CA SER A 645 -11.44 22.96 16.23
C SER A 645 -12.44 22.64 15.11
N GLN A 646 -12.93 23.66 14.41
CA GLN A 646 -13.81 23.49 13.26
C GLN A 646 -13.14 24.06 12.01
N ALA A 647 -13.20 23.31 10.91
CA ALA A 647 -12.79 23.79 9.59
C ALA A 647 -13.54 25.07 9.19
N ALA A 648 -12.94 25.86 8.29
CA ALA A 648 -13.38 27.21 7.96
C ALA A 648 -14.82 27.28 7.47
N ASN A 649 -15.58 28.30 7.90
CA ASN A 649 -17.01 28.43 7.62
C ASN A 649 -17.30 29.27 6.36
N ALA A 650 -17.99 28.68 5.38
CA ALA A 650 -18.45 29.33 4.16
C ALA A 650 -19.90 29.86 4.23
N GLY A 651 -20.67 29.59 5.29
CA GLY A 651 -22.11 29.90 5.28
C GLY A 651 -22.95 29.54 6.51
N ALA A 652 -22.43 29.73 7.73
CA ALA A 652 -23.05 29.42 9.03
C ALA A 652 -22.91 27.97 9.53
N ASN A 653 -22.03 27.17 8.93
CA ASN A 653 -21.74 25.84 9.43
C ASN A 653 -21.09 25.87 10.83
N THR A 654 -21.49 24.92 11.68
CA THR A 654 -21.13 24.95 13.10
C THR A 654 -20.84 23.54 13.63
N LEU A 655 -19.76 23.42 14.41
CA LEU A 655 -19.49 22.26 15.24
C LEU A 655 -20.37 22.31 16.50
N THR A 656 -21.33 21.40 16.62
CA THR A 656 -22.21 21.35 17.78
C THR A 656 -21.73 20.33 18.79
N ILE A 657 -21.54 20.74 20.04
CA ILE A 657 -21.31 19.85 21.18
C ILE A 657 -22.60 19.86 22.02
N SER A 658 -23.34 18.76 21.97
CA SER A 658 -24.59 18.58 22.72
C SER A 658 -24.42 17.65 23.91
N GLY A 659 -23.42 16.75 23.89
CA GLY A 659 -23.12 15.84 25.00
C GLY A 659 -22.41 16.48 26.20
N GLY A 660 -21.91 17.71 26.04
CA GLY A 660 -21.18 18.46 27.07
C GLY A 660 -19.72 18.01 27.22
N ILE A 661 -18.96 18.76 28.02
CA ILE A 661 -17.56 18.47 28.33
C ILE A 661 -17.36 18.53 29.84
N THR A 662 -16.75 17.51 30.44
CA THR A 662 -16.50 17.47 31.89
C THR A 662 -15.06 17.06 32.22
N GLY A 663 -14.48 17.64 33.28
CA GLY A 663 -13.22 17.16 33.84
C GLY A 663 -13.36 15.74 34.41
N GLY A 664 -12.47 14.84 34.04
CA GLY A 664 -12.50 13.42 34.45
C GLY A 664 -11.69 13.10 35.71
N ASN A 665 -10.66 13.90 36.00
CA ASN A 665 -9.76 13.70 37.12
C ASN A 665 -9.38 15.03 37.79
N ALA A 666 -8.75 14.94 38.96
CA ALA A 666 -8.29 16.10 39.71
C ALA A 666 -7.29 16.97 38.91
N GLY A 667 -7.15 18.23 39.35
CA GLY A 667 -6.25 19.21 38.76
C GLY A 667 -6.89 20.04 37.65
N SER A 668 -6.18 21.09 37.24
CA SER A 668 -6.65 22.03 36.22
C SER A 668 -6.54 21.44 34.81
N LYS A 669 -7.54 21.70 33.98
CA LYS A 669 -7.62 21.35 32.56
C LYS A 669 -8.08 22.58 31.78
N THR A 670 -7.62 22.71 30.55
CA THR A 670 -8.07 23.78 29.66
C THR A 670 -8.73 23.19 28.42
N ILE A 671 -9.92 23.70 28.10
CA ILE A 671 -10.56 23.54 26.80
C ILE A 671 -10.18 24.75 25.95
N THR A 672 -9.58 24.54 24.79
CA THR A 672 -9.24 25.62 23.84
C THR A 672 -10.12 25.50 22.62
N PHE A 673 -10.99 26.48 22.39
CA PHE A 673 -11.71 26.63 21.12
C PHE A 673 -10.81 27.34 20.12
N ALA A 674 -10.47 26.64 19.05
CA ALA A 674 -9.54 27.06 18.02
C ALA A 674 -10.12 26.84 16.61
N GLY A 675 -9.30 27.09 15.59
CA GLY A 675 -9.70 26.94 14.20
C GLY A 675 -10.54 28.12 13.68
N PRO A 676 -10.72 28.23 12.36
CA PRO A 676 -11.45 29.33 11.73
C PRO A 676 -12.99 29.19 11.80
N GLY A 677 -13.52 27.99 12.02
CA GLY A 677 -14.96 27.72 12.02
C GLY A 677 -15.67 27.96 13.37
N ASN A 678 -17.01 27.91 13.36
CA ASN A 678 -17.82 28.16 14.56
C ASN A 678 -18.01 26.90 15.40
N ALA A 679 -18.13 27.07 16.72
CA ALA A 679 -18.55 26.00 17.64
C ALA A 679 -19.75 26.43 18.50
N LEU A 680 -20.56 25.46 18.91
CA LEU A 680 -21.75 25.65 19.73
C LEU A 680 -21.79 24.63 20.87
N ILE A 681 -21.91 25.09 22.11
CA ILE A 681 -22.30 24.27 23.26
C ILE A 681 -23.82 24.35 23.40
N ALA A 682 -24.53 23.29 23.02
CA ALA A 682 -25.96 23.34 22.73
C ALA A 682 -26.89 22.87 23.86
N SER A 683 -26.64 21.69 24.44
CA SER A 683 -27.63 21.01 25.32
C SER A 683 -27.10 20.66 26.70
N THR A 684 -25.83 20.27 26.79
CA THR A 684 -25.18 19.88 28.05
C THR A 684 -23.99 20.79 28.29
N ALA A 685 -23.86 21.23 29.54
CA ALA A 685 -22.85 22.19 29.98
C ALA A 685 -21.41 21.68 29.82
N ILE A 686 -20.49 22.65 29.77
CA ILE A 686 -19.12 22.44 30.22
C ILE A 686 -19.11 22.50 31.75
N SER A 687 -18.52 21.49 32.41
CA SER A 687 -18.45 21.38 33.87
C SER A 687 -17.06 20.96 34.37
N ASP A 688 -16.78 21.30 35.63
CA ASP A 688 -15.53 20.93 36.32
C ASP A 688 -15.35 19.42 36.50
N GLY A 689 -16.45 18.70 36.76
CA GLY A 689 -16.42 17.28 37.06
C GLY A 689 -15.49 16.96 38.23
N GLY A 690 -14.49 16.11 37.98
CA GLY A 690 -13.49 15.69 38.98
C GLY A 690 -12.34 16.70 39.24
N GLY A 691 -12.26 17.80 38.49
CA GLY A 691 -11.15 18.77 38.55
C GLY A 691 -11.62 20.21 38.40
N THR A 692 -10.79 21.08 37.81
CA THR A 692 -11.17 22.46 37.45
C THR A 692 -10.98 22.64 35.95
N VAL A 693 -12.00 23.13 35.25
CA VAL A 693 -11.95 23.36 33.80
C VAL A 693 -11.89 24.86 33.51
N ALA A 694 -10.87 25.27 32.78
CA ALA A 694 -10.74 26.60 32.18
C ALA A 694 -11.11 26.56 30.69
N VAL A 695 -11.51 27.71 30.15
CA VAL A 695 -11.88 27.86 28.73
C VAL A 695 -11.02 28.94 28.09
N ASN A 696 -10.40 28.61 26.97
CA ASN A 696 -9.70 29.55 26.11
C ASN A 696 -10.38 29.64 24.75
N VAL A 697 -10.47 30.84 24.18
CA VAL A 697 -10.98 31.08 22.83
C VAL A 697 -9.89 31.76 22.01
N THR A 698 -9.40 31.05 20.99
CA THR A 698 -8.31 31.49 20.10
C THR A 698 -8.71 31.51 18.63
N GLY A 699 -9.92 31.05 18.29
CA GLY A 699 -10.42 30.94 16.92
C GLY A 699 -11.94 30.82 16.87
N GLY A 700 -12.52 31.24 15.74
CA GLY A 700 -13.95 31.06 15.44
C GLY A 700 -14.92 31.87 16.30
N LYS A 701 -16.21 31.80 15.95
CA LYS A 701 -17.30 32.23 16.85
C LYS A 701 -17.78 31.03 17.66
N ASN A 702 -17.59 31.10 18.98
CA ASN A 702 -17.97 30.06 19.92
C ASN A 702 -19.21 30.51 20.66
N THR A 703 -20.30 29.75 20.59
CA THR A 703 -21.58 30.12 21.18
C THR A 703 -21.94 29.16 22.31
N PHE A 704 -22.23 29.67 23.50
CA PHE A 704 -22.73 28.88 24.62
C PHE A 704 -24.22 29.16 24.80
N ALA A 705 -25.05 28.14 24.58
CA ALA A 705 -26.51 28.25 24.65
C ALA A 705 -27.11 27.73 25.97
N VAL A 706 -26.28 27.12 26.83
CA VAL A 706 -26.66 26.53 28.12
C VAL A 706 -25.82 27.08 29.27
N PRO A 707 -26.29 26.97 30.53
CA PRO A 707 -25.51 27.36 31.69
C PRO A 707 -24.29 26.45 31.85
N ASN A 708 -23.08 26.99 31.66
CA ASN A 708 -21.83 26.29 31.93
C ASN A 708 -21.43 26.49 33.40
N THR A 709 -20.96 25.41 34.04
CA THR A 709 -20.73 25.35 35.50
C THR A 709 -19.26 25.20 35.88
N TYR A 710 -18.35 25.26 34.92
CA TYR A 710 -16.91 25.24 35.18
C TYR A 710 -16.46 26.46 36.01
N SER A 711 -15.47 26.25 36.89
CA SER A 711 -14.96 27.29 37.79
C SER A 711 -13.61 27.88 37.39
N GLY A 712 -12.93 27.29 36.41
CA GLY A 712 -11.69 27.85 35.86
C GLY A 712 -11.94 29.18 35.13
N SER A 713 -10.84 29.87 34.81
CA SER A 713 -10.91 31.15 34.09
C SER A 713 -11.40 30.95 32.65
N THR A 714 -12.07 31.97 32.14
CA THR A 714 -12.41 32.11 30.72
C THR A 714 -11.50 33.15 30.11
N THR A 715 -10.71 32.79 29.10
CA THR A 715 -9.81 33.71 28.40
C THR A 715 -10.17 33.79 26.92
N ILE A 716 -10.61 34.95 26.47
CA ILE A 716 -10.88 35.22 25.06
C ILE A 716 -9.63 35.90 24.49
N ILE A 717 -8.78 35.09 23.86
CA ILE A 717 -7.49 35.51 23.32
C ILE A 717 -7.70 36.24 21.99
N SER A 718 -8.61 35.73 21.15
CA SER A 718 -9.03 36.34 19.88
C SER A 718 -10.44 35.85 19.49
N ASN A 719 -11.08 36.51 18.52
CA ASN A 719 -12.41 36.16 18.00
C ASN A 719 -13.52 36.25 19.07
N VAL A 720 -14.60 35.48 18.94
CA VAL A 720 -15.86 35.72 19.65
C VAL A 720 -16.22 34.54 20.56
N LEU A 721 -16.47 34.84 21.83
CA LEU A 721 -17.29 34.00 22.70
C LEU A 721 -18.65 34.68 22.87
N ALA A 722 -19.72 34.02 22.42
CA ALA A 722 -21.08 34.50 22.52
C ALA A 722 -21.88 33.68 23.55
N LEU A 723 -22.68 34.35 24.38
CA LEU A 723 -23.70 33.71 25.20
C LEU A 723 -25.07 34.00 24.59
N THR A 724 -25.92 32.98 24.54
CA THR A 724 -27.25 33.09 23.93
C THR A 724 -28.31 32.31 24.71
N GLY A 725 -29.55 32.77 24.72
CA GLY A 725 -30.64 32.11 25.45
C GLY A 725 -30.31 31.92 26.93
N SER A 726 -30.28 30.68 27.41
CA SER A 726 -29.87 30.37 28.79
C SER A 726 -28.36 30.26 29.01
N GLY A 727 -27.55 30.63 28.01
CA GLY A 727 -26.10 30.59 28.07
C GLY A 727 -25.54 31.33 29.28
N SER A 728 -24.66 30.68 30.06
CA SER A 728 -24.00 31.33 31.20
C SER A 728 -22.59 30.78 31.40
N ILE A 729 -21.72 31.62 31.97
CA ILE A 729 -20.40 31.26 32.51
C ILE A 729 -20.22 31.85 33.92
N SER A 730 -21.31 32.04 34.66
CA SER A 730 -21.35 32.73 35.97
C SER A 730 -20.41 32.15 37.02
N ASN A 731 -20.03 30.88 36.88
CA ASN A 731 -19.14 30.18 37.79
C ASN A 731 -17.66 30.38 37.47
N SER A 732 -17.33 30.95 36.30
CA SER A 732 -15.94 31.15 35.88
C SER A 732 -15.19 32.06 36.86
N GLY A 733 -14.03 31.59 37.33
CA GLY A 733 -13.26 32.29 38.36
C GLY A 733 -12.71 33.66 37.93
N SER A 734 -12.58 33.89 36.63
CA SER A 734 -12.27 35.20 36.04
C SER A 734 -12.56 35.19 34.53
N ILE A 735 -12.79 36.38 33.95
CA ILE A 735 -12.93 36.57 32.51
C ILE A 735 -11.82 37.51 32.03
N GLY A 736 -10.93 37.01 31.19
CA GLY A 736 -9.89 37.80 30.51
C GLY A 736 -10.23 37.98 29.04
N ILE A 737 -10.15 39.21 28.52
CA ILE A 737 -10.40 39.53 27.11
C ILE A 737 -9.16 40.25 26.58
N ASN A 738 -8.44 39.62 25.66
CA ASN A 738 -7.25 40.20 25.04
C ASN A 738 -7.61 41.08 23.83
N ALA A 739 -6.65 41.88 23.36
CA ALA A 739 -6.80 42.67 22.15
C ALA A 739 -7.12 41.77 20.94
N GLY A 740 -8.34 41.91 20.40
CA GLY A 740 -8.86 41.06 19.31
C GLY A 740 -9.90 40.03 19.75
N GLY A 741 -10.17 39.90 21.06
CA GLY A 741 -11.27 39.12 21.61
C GLY A 741 -12.56 39.94 21.74
N THR A 742 -13.70 39.27 21.60
CA THR A 742 -15.05 39.83 21.82
C THR A 742 -15.83 38.88 22.72
N PHE A 743 -16.37 39.40 23.81
CA PHE A 743 -17.36 38.71 24.62
C PHE A 743 -18.75 39.27 24.28
N ASP A 744 -19.54 38.48 23.58
CA ASP A 744 -20.86 38.88 23.07
C ASP A 744 -21.97 38.31 23.97
N VAL A 745 -22.69 39.20 24.66
CA VAL A 745 -23.82 38.83 25.52
C VAL A 745 -25.15 39.38 24.97
N SER A 746 -25.16 39.86 23.73
CA SER A 746 -26.35 40.48 23.11
C SER A 746 -27.49 39.51 22.84
N GLY A 747 -27.22 38.19 22.87
CA GLY A 747 -28.21 37.14 22.65
C GLY A 747 -28.81 36.54 23.94
N LEU A 748 -28.53 37.10 25.12
CA LEU A 748 -29.09 36.69 26.41
C LEU A 748 -30.47 37.30 26.71
#